data_AF-A0A538S2M6-F1
#
_entry.id   AF-A0A538S2M6-F1
#
_cell.length_a   1.000
_cell.length_b   1.000
_cell.length_c   1.000
_cell.angle_alpha   90.00
_cell.angle_beta   90.00
_cell.angle_gamma   90.00
#
_symmetry.space_group_name_H-M   'P 1'
#
loop_
_entity.id
_entity.type
_entity.pdbx_description
1 polymer ?
#
loop_
_entity_poly.entity_id
_entity_poly.type
_entity_poly.pdbx_seq_one_letter_code
_entity_poly.pdbx_strand_id
1 'polypeptide(L)'
;MNFKTTLVLLVLVAVGAVIFWLGPAFAPWLALTRPAGQTTPTSTLATLKNEVTADKLTRIEVEHGKEHFVLQRGPGADWSLPGKWPTRKPEVGELVRLVAGLSDSRFAPLPIKDGSDLKDYGLDHAPVKVVAWVGNTSYPMALGEEPAETNRFSRATYLRLADNPEVIRLGPGLVAALERRQDYYQQRRLFPSERVARDNDSQEKVDRLTASFIKIKGSGNYTLQRKGDEWELRDPVRDRADPDKLKTVLSAVPDVWAEQFVSNPKKDLAEYGLKEPERTLIVGDSQITLLIGKSARTKTRTVMRPAPNMGGPPLPPQQEIIHEEYRYAKLAGNDQIFEIKADRLKDIFVAGESLRDAQLARFRTEDARRVEIAQGPGKPPIVAAKDKDRWRVQKPYEGDAEDSKITELLDKLSGLQARDKEVIDRGEAKSYGLAGTPAAAVTVTVEPKSKGQEKPEEKKTFKFLLGKHDAANKKLYVRMDGYDRINAVDDSVWPLVERPALAYHGRRVLDAFSTDMAKIEVQRAGEQFTLEQANGTWRLAAPVHADVDSSKAGQLAGDLGRLEATEYLTLSAQPKDLDESYGLTKPVMTAKLSFTDAKKPAQKLLVGKERQGKQEYFAKLESAPAVFVIKKEIHDTLNQDSLAYRPLQLWQVPAADVKELRVQKGEHDYRLKHDASSWKISGPFDGSATPEAVKPLEDELTNLRCERYAVHTAKDLASYGLDKPYLRVALVEEEKDKAKPPAKPAVKERVLLIGKPTAKDAKSRFAKLGDSEAIVVIGEKAVAAVDHSALDLLDRKALALDRQSINRIESTGNGTRLALERQGGTWRVLESPALPFTADGEAVDALLGIWSNLQAEHYAAYGPKADLAAFGLDKPAHTITVTNVAGAVNGKPGKNTSHTLLLGKPAEGTAGARYARLDSGPGILVLAPGTVNALTRGYLDYVNKSVLKFDPKSAQGLLRRMDKNALEIARRDNGWQITKPDEQRADDPTLDALLEHLGTLQATRVAAYPAKDLKAYGLDNPAAVITVRMKGTDGKAVDHVLKIGKAVADTAAPDDRFAGAGNMDTVVVLSGHLVRELLAPPLRFRDRNLAGVSGADRVNQERGQRKVSF
;
A
#
# COMPACT_ATOMS: atom_id res chain seq x y z
N MET A 1 -63.86 -37.02 -91.72
CA MET A 1 -64.49 -37.31 -90.40
C MET A 1 -65.28 -36.07 -89.98
N ASN A 2 -66.50 -36.26 -89.48
CA ASN A 2 -67.60 -35.28 -89.60
C ASN A 2 -67.69 -34.34 -88.37
N PHE A 3 -67.80 -33.02 -88.61
CA PHE A 3 -67.81 -31.94 -87.60
C PHE A 3 -68.98 -32.05 -86.60
N LYS A 4 -70.01 -32.85 -86.93
CA LYS A 4 -71.18 -33.11 -86.07
C LYS A 4 -70.92 -34.10 -84.93
N THR A 5 -69.85 -34.91 -84.98
CA THR A 5 -69.57 -35.91 -83.92
C THR A 5 -68.66 -35.34 -82.82
N THR A 6 -67.83 -34.33 -83.12
CA THR A 6 -66.98 -33.63 -82.13
C THR A 6 -67.78 -32.63 -81.29
N LEU A 7 -68.83 -32.02 -81.84
CA LEU A 7 -69.71 -31.09 -81.11
C LEU A 7 -70.58 -31.80 -80.06
N VAL A 8 -70.98 -33.05 -80.31
CA VAL A 8 -71.82 -33.84 -79.36
C VAL A 8 -70.99 -34.35 -78.17
N LEU A 9 -69.70 -34.64 -78.36
CA LEU A 9 -68.79 -34.99 -77.27
C LEU A 9 -68.39 -33.78 -76.42
N LEU A 10 -68.29 -32.58 -76.99
CA LEU A 10 -68.03 -31.33 -76.25
C LEU A 10 -69.23 -30.88 -75.40
N VAL A 11 -70.47 -31.13 -75.84
CA VAL A 11 -71.69 -30.81 -75.05
C VAL A 11 -71.90 -31.80 -73.89
N LEU A 12 -71.54 -33.08 -74.03
CA LEU A 12 -71.65 -34.06 -72.93
C LEU A 12 -70.57 -33.89 -71.84
N VAL A 13 -69.37 -33.41 -72.18
CA VAL A 13 -68.34 -33.05 -71.19
C VAL A 13 -68.66 -31.71 -70.50
N ALA A 14 -69.29 -30.76 -71.19
CA ALA A 14 -69.74 -29.49 -70.61
C ALA A 14 -70.95 -29.64 -69.65
N VAL A 15 -71.88 -30.56 -69.91
CA VAL A 15 -73.02 -30.84 -69.01
C VAL A 15 -72.59 -31.64 -67.76
N GLY A 16 -71.60 -32.54 -67.89
CA GLY A 16 -71.02 -33.25 -66.74
C GLY A 16 -70.21 -32.36 -65.79
N ALA A 17 -69.48 -31.36 -66.32
CA ALA A 17 -68.68 -30.44 -65.52
C ALA A 17 -69.51 -29.35 -64.81
N VAL A 18 -70.65 -28.95 -65.36
CA VAL A 18 -71.54 -27.93 -64.76
C VAL A 18 -72.38 -28.51 -63.61
N ILE A 19 -72.78 -29.79 -63.66
CA ILE A 19 -73.52 -30.45 -62.57
C ILE A 19 -72.61 -30.80 -61.38
N PHE A 20 -71.32 -31.12 -61.61
CA PHE A 20 -70.34 -31.37 -60.55
C PHE A 20 -69.86 -30.10 -59.82
N TRP A 21 -69.98 -28.92 -60.45
CA TRP A 21 -69.47 -27.65 -59.90
C TRP A 21 -70.53 -26.71 -59.32
N LEU A 22 -71.83 -26.89 -59.60
CA LEU A 22 -72.91 -25.97 -59.17
C LEU A 22 -74.04 -26.58 -58.31
N GLY A 23 -74.00 -27.86 -57.94
CA GLY A 23 -75.01 -28.50 -57.08
C GLY A 23 -74.59 -28.60 -55.61
N PRO A 24 -74.51 -27.49 -54.85
CA PRO A 24 -75.61 -27.21 -53.91
C PRO A 24 -75.80 -25.72 -53.56
N ALA A 25 -76.29 -24.89 -54.49
CA ALA A 25 -76.74 -23.52 -54.16
C ALA A 25 -78.16 -23.17 -54.66
N PHE A 26 -78.93 -24.12 -55.18
CA PHE A 26 -80.29 -23.88 -55.66
C PHE A 26 -81.20 -25.09 -55.38
N ALA A 27 -81.78 -25.17 -54.17
CA ALA A 27 -83.14 -25.67 -53.94
C ALA A 27 -83.49 -25.65 -52.43
N PRO A 28 -84.58 -24.97 -52.01
CA PRO A 28 -85.06 -24.91 -50.63
C PRO A 28 -85.88 -26.16 -50.24
N TRP A 29 -85.32 -27.36 -50.44
CA TRP A 29 -86.01 -28.63 -50.20
C TRP A 29 -85.09 -29.73 -49.64
N LEU A 30 -84.23 -29.43 -48.66
CA LEU A 30 -83.53 -30.47 -47.86
C LEU A 30 -84.55 -31.25 -47.00
N ALA A 31 -85.43 -31.98 -47.69
CA ALA A 31 -86.15 -33.11 -47.17
C ALA A 31 -85.09 -34.19 -46.90
N LEU A 32 -84.81 -34.41 -45.62
CA LEU A 32 -84.15 -35.60 -45.15
C LEU A 32 -85.05 -36.80 -45.44
N THR A 33 -84.91 -37.38 -46.63
CA THR A 33 -85.43 -38.71 -46.93
C THR A 33 -84.27 -39.70 -46.93
N ARG A 34 -84.28 -40.59 -45.92
CA ARG A 34 -83.39 -41.75 -45.81
C ARG A 34 -83.56 -42.68 -47.02
N PRO A 35 -82.48 -43.29 -47.55
CA PRO A 35 -82.59 -44.61 -48.17
C PRO A 35 -82.86 -45.64 -47.06
N ALA A 36 -83.98 -46.33 -47.17
CA ALA A 36 -84.35 -47.43 -46.29
C ALA A 36 -83.38 -48.59 -46.45
N GLY A 37 -82.51 -48.76 -45.46
CA GLY A 37 -81.69 -49.94 -45.24
C GLY A 37 -81.72 -50.25 -43.75
N GLN A 38 -82.31 -51.38 -43.41
CA GLN A 38 -82.60 -51.83 -42.05
C GLN A 38 -81.33 -51.93 -41.20
N THR A 39 -81.21 -51.06 -40.21
CA THR A 39 -80.60 -51.37 -38.90
C THR A 39 -81.34 -50.53 -37.86
N THR A 40 -81.95 -51.23 -36.90
CA THR A 40 -82.45 -50.85 -35.56
C THR A 40 -82.50 -49.34 -35.21
N PRO A 41 -83.60 -48.80 -34.65
CA PRO A 41 -83.65 -47.42 -34.15
C PRO A 41 -82.63 -47.27 -33.02
N THR A 42 -81.41 -46.95 -33.41
CA THR A 42 -80.29 -46.74 -32.53
C THR A 42 -80.47 -45.31 -32.08
N SER A 43 -80.78 -45.12 -30.79
CA SER A 43 -81.00 -43.80 -30.22
C SER A 43 -79.88 -42.84 -30.64
N THR A 44 -80.18 -41.55 -30.73
CA THR A 44 -79.22 -40.48 -31.04
C THR A 44 -77.94 -40.64 -30.21
N LEU A 45 -78.08 -41.01 -28.93
CA LEU A 45 -76.96 -41.33 -28.03
C LEU A 45 -76.12 -42.52 -28.50
N ALA A 46 -76.74 -43.62 -28.92
CA ALA A 46 -76.02 -44.79 -29.39
C ALA A 46 -75.33 -44.55 -30.76
N THR A 47 -75.93 -43.74 -31.64
CA THR A 47 -75.29 -43.31 -32.89
C THR A 47 -74.06 -42.44 -32.61
N LEU A 48 -74.19 -41.42 -31.75
CA LEU A 48 -73.08 -40.57 -31.36
C LEU A 48 -71.96 -41.37 -30.66
N LYS A 49 -72.33 -42.27 -29.74
CA LYS A 49 -71.38 -43.08 -28.95
C LYS A 49 -70.53 -44.02 -29.80
N ASN A 50 -71.11 -44.60 -30.86
CA ASN A 50 -70.44 -45.61 -31.66
C ASN A 50 -69.73 -45.02 -32.89
N GLU A 51 -70.31 -43.98 -33.50
CA GLU A 51 -69.82 -43.42 -34.76
C GLU A 51 -69.01 -42.13 -34.57
N VAL A 52 -69.46 -41.23 -33.69
CA VAL A 52 -68.87 -39.89 -33.51
C VAL A 52 -67.87 -39.89 -32.35
N THR A 53 -66.78 -40.65 -32.50
CA THR A 53 -65.69 -40.73 -31.51
C THR A 53 -64.48 -39.87 -31.91
N ALA A 54 -63.71 -39.40 -30.93
CA ALA A 54 -62.60 -38.47 -31.15
C ALA A 54 -61.54 -38.98 -32.15
N ASP A 55 -61.30 -40.29 -32.18
CA ASP A 55 -60.36 -40.95 -33.09
C ASP A 55 -60.89 -41.09 -34.52
N LYS A 56 -62.21 -41.14 -34.70
CA LYS A 56 -62.90 -41.27 -36.01
C LYS A 56 -63.21 -39.92 -36.66
N LEU A 57 -63.25 -38.83 -35.89
CA LEU A 57 -63.51 -37.49 -36.41
C LEU A 57 -62.40 -37.05 -37.40
N THR A 58 -62.85 -36.54 -38.55
CA THR A 58 -62.00 -36.10 -39.67
C THR A 58 -62.24 -34.63 -40.05
N ARG A 59 -63.44 -34.09 -39.82
CA ARG A 59 -63.76 -32.67 -40.01
C ARG A 59 -64.83 -32.24 -39.01
N ILE A 60 -64.70 -31.03 -38.47
CA ILE A 60 -65.69 -30.40 -37.60
C ILE A 60 -66.01 -29.04 -38.19
N GLU A 61 -67.28 -28.80 -38.44
CA GLU A 61 -67.81 -27.52 -38.89
C GLU A 61 -68.64 -26.93 -37.77
N VAL A 62 -68.41 -25.67 -37.43
CA VAL A 62 -69.21 -24.98 -36.40
C VAL A 62 -69.72 -23.68 -37.00
N GLU A 63 -71.04 -23.49 -36.93
CA GLU A 63 -71.75 -22.32 -37.38
C GLU A 63 -72.49 -21.70 -36.19
N HIS A 64 -72.26 -20.42 -35.93
CA HIS A 64 -72.99 -19.63 -34.94
C HIS A 64 -73.18 -18.18 -35.42
N GLY A 65 -74.44 -17.74 -35.54
CA GLY A 65 -74.76 -16.41 -36.09
C GLY A 65 -74.22 -16.20 -37.51
N LYS A 66 -73.33 -15.20 -37.70
CA LYS A 66 -72.64 -14.94 -38.98
C LYS A 66 -71.26 -15.61 -39.07
N GLU A 67 -70.86 -16.33 -38.03
CA GLU A 67 -69.54 -16.92 -37.91
C GLU A 67 -69.61 -18.40 -38.25
N HIS A 68 -68.65 -18.84 -39.05
CA HIS A 68 -68.57 -20.19 -39.55
C HIS A 68 -67.10 -20.56 -39.68
N PHE A 69 -66.67 -21.65 -39.04
CA PHE A 69 -65.31 -22.16 -39.17
C PHE A 69 -65.27 -23.67 -39.33
N VAL A 70 -64.21 -24.13 -40.00
CA VAL A 70 -64.01 -25.54 -40.32
C VAL A 70 -62.64 -25.99 -39.80
N LEU A 71 -62.62 -27.07 -39.04
CA LEU A 71 -61.41 -27.80 -38.68
C LEU A 71 -61.34 -29.09 -39.48
N GLN A 72 -60.18 -29.37 -40.05
CA GLN A 72 -59.92 -30.58 -40.83
C GLN A 72 -58.72 -31.33 -40.27
N ARG A 73 -58.86 -32.64 -40.12
CA ARG A 73 -57.81 -33.54 -39.67
C ARG A 73 -57.01 -34.05 -40.86
N GLY A 74 -55.71 -33.75 -40.88
CA GLY A 74 -54.81 -34.16 -41.95
C GLY A 74 -54.35 -35.62 -41.83
N PRO A 75 -53.60 -36.13 -42.83
CA PRO A 75 -53.09 -37.51 -42.88
C PRO A 75 -52.21 -37.91 -41.69
N GLY A 76 -51.55 -36.94 -41.04
CA GLY A 76 -50.75 -37.13 -39.84
C GLY A 76 -51.54 -37.02 -38.52
N ALA A 77 -52.86 -37.13 -38.57
CA ALA A 77 -53.79 -36.98 -37.44
C ALA A 77 -53.86 -35.60 -36.76
N ASP A 78 -53.12 -34.60 -37.26
CA ASP A 78 -53.15 -33.21 -36.79
C ASP A 78 -54.34 -32.43 -37.37
N TRP A 79 -54.97 -31.60 -36.52
CA TRP A 79 -56.07 -30.72 -36.91
C TRP A 79 -55.57 -29.37 -37.40
N SER A 80 -56.12 -28.89 -38.52
CA SER A 80 -55.76 -27.60 -39.14
C SER A 80 -57.00 -26.80 -39.52
N LEU A 81 -56.85 -25.49 -39.57
CA LEU A 81 -57.86 -24.56 -40.08
C LEU A 81 -57.74 -24.42 -41.62
N PRO A 82 -58.72 -23.79 -42.31
CA PRO A 82 -58.72 -23.67 -43.76
C PRO A 82 -57.42 -23.04 -44.27
N GLY A 83 -56.86 -23.61 -45.35
CA GLY A 83 -55.53 -23.24 -45.85
C GLY A 83 -54.35 -23.89 -45.08
N LYS A 84 -54.60 -24.93 -44.28
CA LYS A 84 -53.60 -25.64 -43.45
C LYS A 84 -52.97 -24.75 -42.37
N TRP A 85 -53.70 -23.75 -41.87
CA TRP A 85 -53.17 -22.90 -40.80
C TRP A 85 -53.01 -23.72 -39.50
N PRO A 86 -51.86 -23.63 -38.82
CA PRO A 86 -51.62 -24.36 -37.58
C PRO A 86 -52.63 -23.97 -36.49
N THR A 87 -53.08 -24.95 -35.74
CA THR A 87 -54.04 -24.74 -34.65
C THR A 87 -53.35 -24.78 -33.29
N ARG A 88 -53.99 -24.17 -32.29
CA ARG A 88 -53.60 -24.39 -30.90
C ARG A 88 -54.10 -25.78 -30.50
N LYS A 89 -53.17 -26.75 -30.50
CA LYS A 89 -53.47 -28.17 -30.29
C LYS A 89 -54.30 -28.47 -29.03
N PRO A 90 -54.04 -27.85 -27.85
CA PRO A 90 -54.84 -28.09 -26.66
C PRO A 90 -56.32 -27.70 -26.84
N GLU A 91 -56.58 -26.50 -27.37
CA GLU A 91 -57.91 -25.93 -27.54
C GLU A 91 -58.72 -26.68 -28.60
N VAL A 92 -58.08 -27.08 -29.70
CA VAL A 92 -58.74 -27.95 -30.69
C VAL A 92 -59.01 -29.34 -30.11
N GLY A 93 -58.08 -29.87 -29.32
CA GLY A 93 -58.29 -31.12 -28.59
C GLY A 93 -59.49 -31.07 -27.65
N GLU A 94 -59.70 -29.95 -26.95
CA GLU A 94 -60.90 -29.71 -26.14
C GLU A 94 -62.18 -29.71 -26.98
N LEU A 95 -62.20 -29.00 -28.12
CA LEU A 95 -63.36 -29.00 -29.02
C LEU A 95 -63.66 -30.41 -29.55
N VAL A 96 -62.64 -31.15 -29.99
CA VAL A 96 -62.80 -32.53 -30.48
C VAL A 96 -63.35 -33.44 -29.39
N ARG A 97 -62.85 -33.34 -28.15
CA ARG A 97 -63.39 -34.09 -27.00
C ARG A 97 -64.81 -33.68 -26.67
N LEU A 98 -65.13 -32.38 -26.75
CA LEU A 98 -66.46 -31.87 -26.50
C LEU A 98 -67.46 -32.43 -27.51
N VAL A 99 -67.14 -32.39 -28.81
CA VAL A 99 -68.00 -32.93 -29.87
C VAL A 99 -68.16 -34.45 -29.75
N ALA A 100 -67.09 -35.18 -29.46
CA ALA A 100 -67.16 -36.63 -29.25
C ALA A 100 -67.91 -37.01 -27.95
N GLY A 101 -67.84 -36.18 -26.91
CA GLY A 101 -68.48 -36.40 -25.62
C GLY A 101 -69.99 -36.06 -25.58
N LEU A 102 -70.56 -35.56 -26.68
CA LEU A 102 -72.00 -35.27 -26.75
C LEU A 102 -72.87 -36.53 -26.56
N SER A 103 -72.30 -37.73 -26.71
CA SER A 103 -72.96 -39.01 -26.40
C SER A 103 -73.12 -39.31 -24.91
N ASP A 104 -72.42 -38.61 -24.02
CA ASP A 104 -72.32 -38.96 -22.60
C ASP A 104 -73.47 -38.42 -21.73
N SER A 105 -74.59 -38.05 -22.38
CA SER A 105 -75.77 -37.65 -21.63
C SER A 105 -76.29 -38.78 -20.75
N ARG A 106 -76.60 -38.44 -19.50
CA ARG A 106 -77.29 -39.33 -18.56
C ARG A 106 -78.81 -39.25 -18.69
N PHE A 107 -79.32 -38.31 -19.50
CA PHE A 107 -80.75 -38.12 -19.69
C PHE A 107 -81.24 -39.03 -20.81
N ALA A 108 -82.42 -39.61 -20.61
CA ALA A 108 -83.09 -40.35 -21.67
C ALA A 108 -83.46 -39.41 -22.84
N PRO A 109 -83.42 -39.89 -24.09
CA PRO A 109 -83.92 -39.12 -25.23
C PRO A 109 -85.38 -38.70 -25.02
N LEU A 110 -85.69 -37.44 -25.32
CA LEU A 110 -87.03 -36.87 -25.23
C LEU A 110 -87.69 -36.92 -26.62
N PRO A 111 -88.82 -37.61 -26.81
CA PRO A 111 -89.48 -37.69 -28.10
C PRO A 111 -90.09 -36.34 -28.51
N ILE A 112 -89.95 -35.97 -29.79
CA ILE A 112 -90.62 -34.82 -30.41
C ILE A 112 -91.95 -35.31 -30.99
N LYS A 113 -93.07 -34.74 -30.54
CA LYS A 113 -94.40 -35.15 -31.01
C LYS A 113 -94.87 -34.33 -32.22
N ASP A 114 -94.58 -33.03 -32.24
CA ASP A 114 -94.90 -32.11 -33.35
C ASP A 114 -93.88 -30.94 -33.43
N GLY A 115 -93.83 -30.23 -34.56
CA GLY A 115 -92.81 -29.20 -34.85
C GLY A 115 -92.76 -27.99 -33.89
N SER A 116 -93.79 -27.78 -33.06
CA SER A 116 -93.81 -26.75 -32.01
C SER A 116 -92.87 -27.05 -30.84
N ASP A 117 -92.55 -28.32 -30.58
CA ASP A 117 -91.73 -28.74 -29.43
C ASP A 117 -90.27 -28.27 -29.54
N LEU A 118 -89.79 -27.99 -30.76
CA LEU A 118 -88.40 -27.53 -30.98
C LEU A 118 -88.13 -26.15 -30.38
N LYS A 119 -89.15 -25.29 -30.28
CA LYS A 119 -89.03 -23.96 -29.69
C LYS A 119 -88.75 -24.04 -28.19
N ASP A 120 -89.34 -25.01 -27.48
CA ASP A 120 -89.14 -25.22 -26.04
C ASP A 120 -87.69 -25.61 -25.70
N TYR A 121 -86.97 -26.15 -26.68
CA TYR A 121 -85.56 -26.53 -26.56
C TYR A 121 -84.60 -25.51 -27.19
N GLY A 122 -85.10 -24.39 -27.71
CA GLY A 122 -84.32 -23.38 -28.44
C GLY A 122 -83.71 -23.87 -29.76
N LEU A 123 -84.33 -24.88 -30.38
CA LEU A 123 -83.88 -25.52 -31.61
C LEU A 123 -84.61 -25.01 -32.86
N ASP A 124 -85.68 -24.21 -32.69
CA ASP A 124 -86.35 -23.51 -33.78
C ASP A 124 -85.42 -22.50 -34.47
N HIS A 125 -84.51 -21.89 -33.70
CA HIS A 125 -83.41 -21.05 -34.16
C HIS A 125 -82.12 -21.45 -33.42
N ALA A 126 -81.60 -22.64 -33.73
CA ALA A 126 -80.44 -23.18 -33.03
C ALA A 126 -79.25 -22.18 -33.04
N PRO A 127 -78.79 -21.68 -31.87
CA PRO A 127 -77.69 -20.72 -31.77
C PRO A 127 -76.36 -21.27 -32.30
N VAL A 128 -76.19 -22.59 -32.21
CA VAL A 128 -74.99 -23.29 -32.70
C VAL A 128 -75.42 -24.50 -33.52
N LYS A 129 -74.83 -24.64 -34.71
CA LYS A 129 -74.87 -25.87 -35.50
C LYS A 129 -73.47 -26.43 -35.60
N VAL A 130 -73.34 -27.73 -35.33
CA VAL A 130 -72.08 -28.47 -35.50
C VAL A 130 -72.28 -29.55 -36.54
N VAL A 131 -71.38 -29.66 -37.51
CA VAL A 131 -71.33 -30.82 -38.41
C VAL A 131 -70.06 -31.60 -38.14
N ALA A 132 -70.21 -32.77 -37.55
CA ALA A 132 -69.12 -33.72 -37.35
C ALA A 132 -69.01 -34.65 -38.56
N TRP A 133 -67.81 -34.83 -39.09
CA TRP A 133 -67.56 -35.72 -40.22
C TRP A 133 -66.66 -36.88 -39.79
N VAL A 134 -67.09 -38.10 -40.13
CA VAL A 134 -66.34 -39.34 -39.97
C VAL A 134 -66.13 -39.94 -41.35
N GLY A 135 -64.91 -39.84 -41.88
CA GLY A 135 -64.66 -40.09 -43.31
C GLY A 135 -65.52 -39.17 -44.18
N ASN A 136 -66.34 -39.75 -45.05
CA ASN A 136 -67.28 -39.00 -45.90
C ASN A 136 -68.69 -38.88 -45.30
N THR A 137 -68.94 -39.41 -44.10
CA THR A 137 -70.27 -39.37 -43.47
C THR A 137 -70.37 -38.15 -42.56
N SER A 138 -71.40 -37.33 -42.76
CA SER A 138 -71.68 -36.13 -41.95
C SER A 138 -72.80 -36.36 -40.94
N TYR A 139 -72.59 -35.89 -39.72
CA TYR A 139 -73.53 -35.92 -38.60
C TYR A 139 -73.86 -34.46 -38.22
N PRO A 140 -74.90 -33.86 -38.83
CA PRO A 140 -75.32 -32.50 -38.50
C PRO A 140 -76.04 -32.49 -37.15
N MET A 141 -75.66 -31.56 -36.29
CA MET A 141 -76.12 -31.43 -34.92
C MET A 141 -76.57 -29.99 -34.68
N ALA A 142 -77.83 -29.82 -34.33
CA ALA A 142 -78.36 -28.54 -33.88
C ALA A 142 -78.35 -28.50 -32.36
N LEU A 143 -77.75 -27.46 -31.78
CA LEU A 143 -77.71 -27.24 -30.34
C LEU A 143 -78.50 -26.00 -29.96
N GLY A 144 -79.46 -26.19 -29.06
CA GLY A 144 -80.34 -25.16 -28.51
C GLY A 144 -80.17 -25.02 -26.99
N GLU A 145 -80.69 -23.94 -26.43
CA GLU A 145 -80.80 -23.74 -24.99
C GLU A 145 -82.25 -23.41 -24.64
N GLU A 146 -82.67 -23.76 -23.43
CA GLU A 146 -83.99 -23.39 -22.92
C GLU A 146 -84.25 -21.87 -23.01
N PRO A 147 -85.39 -21.42 -23.58
CA PRO A 147 -85.75 -20.01 -23.62
C PRO A 147 -86.22 -19.51 -22.24
N ALA A 148 -85.30 -19.08 -21.37
CA ALA A 148 -85.61 -18.51 -20.05
C ALA A 148 -84.69 -17.33 -19.64
N GLU A 149 -85.11 -16.47 -18.69
CA GLU A 149 -84.36 -15.29 -18.18
C GLU A 149 -83.22 -15.65 -17.18
N THR A 150 -82.87 -16.92 -16.99
CA THR A 150 -81.81 -17.36 -16.05
C THR A 150 -80.39 -17.21 -16.63
N ASN A 151 -79.38 -17.24 -15.76
CA ASN A 151 -77.95 -17.12 -16.14
C ASN A 151 -77.59 -18.11 -17.26
N ARG A 152 -76.98 -17.58 -18.33
CA ARG A 152 -76.59 -18.32 -19.54
C ARG A 152 -75.77 -19.58 -19.25
N PHE A 153 -74.93 -19.56 -18.22
CA PHE A 153 -74.06 -20.69 -17.88
C PHE A 153 -74.76 -21.84 -17.13
N SER A 154 -76.02 -21.67 -16.72
CA SER A 154 -76.81 -22.69 -16.02
C SER A 154 -77.94 -23.30 -16.86
N ARG A 155 -78.15 -22.82 -18.10
CA ARG A 155 -79.23 -23.29 -18.97
C ARG A 155 -78.93 -24.69 -19.49
N ALA A 156 -79.93 -25.56 -19.51
CA ALA A 156 -79.79 -26.87 -20.13
C ALA A 156 -79.56 -26.69 -21.64
N THR A 157 -78.55 -27.37 -22.18
CA THR A 157 -78.33 -27.45 -23.63
C THR A 157 -79.11 -28.65 -24.17
N TYR A 158 -79.74 -28.50 -25.33
CA TYR A 158 -80.44 -29.57 -26.02
C TYR A 158 -79.79 -29.82 -27.38
N LEU A 159 -79.66 -31.09 -27.75
CA LEU A 159 -79.06 -31.54 -28.99
C LEU A 159 -80.09 -32.29 -29.82
N ARG A 160 -80.20 -31.92 -31.10
CA ARG A 160 -80.91 -32.71 -32.11
C ARG A 160 -79.94 -33.14 -33.19
N LEU A 161 -79.88 -34.45 -33.44
CA LEU A 161 -79.09 -35.05 -34.50
C LEU A 161 -79.92 -35.13 -35.78
N ALA A 162 -79.53 -34.40 -36.82
CA ALA A 162 -80.27 -34.25 -38.07
C ALA A 162 -81.77 -33.97 -37.80
N ASP A 163 -82.66 -34.74 -38.43
CA ASP A 163 -84.11 -34.66 -38.22
C ASP A 163 -84.65 -35.78 -37.31
N ASN A 164 -83.80 -36.42 -36.49
CA ASN A 164 -84.27 -37.47 -35.59
C ASN A 164 -85.48 -36.97 -34.76
N PRO A 165 -86.50 -37.82 -34.53
CA PRO A 165 -87.73 -37.43 -33.84
C PRO A 165 -87.55 -37.38 -32.31
N GLU A 166 -86.35 -37.06 -31.83
CA GLU A 166 -86.00 -36.96 -30.42
C GLU A 166 -84.95 -35.87 -30.20
N VAL A 167 -84.93 -35.29 -29.00
CA VAL A 167 -83.88 -34.38 -28.52
C VAL A 167 -83.17 -34.97 -27.32
N ILE A 168 -81.88 -34.69 -27.20
CA ILE A 168 -81.05 -35.10 -26.08
C ILE A 168 -80.78 -33.89 -25.19
N ARG A 169 -81.17 -33.97 -23.92
CA ARG A 169 -80.73 -32.99 -22.92
C ARG A 169 -79.26 -33.23 -22.59
N LEU A 170 -78.46 -32.18 -22.58
CA LEU A 170 -77.03 -32.18 -22.26
C LEU A 170 -76.75 -31.31 -21.02
N GLY A 171 -75.50 -31.36 -20.55
CA GLY A 171 -75.03 -30.47 -19.48
C GLY A 171 -75.06 -28.99 -19.90
N PRO A 172 -75.13 -28.06 -18.94
CA PRO A 172 -75.18 -26.63 -19.24
C PRO A 172 -73.84 -26.08 -19.76
N GLY A 173 -73.89 -24.96 -20.48
CA GLY A 173 -72.71 -24.21 -20.94
C GLY A 173 -72.02 -24.73 -22.21
N LEU A 174 -72.54 -25.78 -22.85
CA LEU A 174 -71.95 -26.35 -24.08
C LEU A 174 -72.09 -25.43 -25.29
N VAL A 175 -73.20 -24.69 -25.42
CA VAL A 175 -73.37 -23.70 -26.50
C VAL A 175 -72.31 -22.60 -26.38
N ALA A 176 -72.09 -22.06 -25.18
CA ALA A 176 -71.04 -21.05 -24.95
C ALA A 176 -69.62 -21.58 -25.24
N ALA A 177 -69.36 -22.87 -25.00
CA ALA A 177 -68.09 -23.50 -25.34
C ALA A 177 -67.91 -23.69 -26.87
N LEU A 178 -69.00 -23.92 -27.60
CA LEU A 178 -69.00 -24.07 -29.07
C LEU A 178 -69.05 -22.73 -29.82
N GLU A 179 -69.49 -21.64 -29.19
CA GLU A 179 -69.47 -20.26 -29.74
C GLU A 179 -68.06 -19.63 -29.80
N ARG A 180 -67.00 -20.38 -29.47
CA ARG A 180 -65.62 -19.90 -29.60
C ARG A 180 -65.32 -19.66 -31.08
N ARG A 181 -64.90 -18.43 -31.39
CA ARG A 181 -64.52 -17.98 -32.73
C ARG A 181 -63.31 -18.75 -33.29
N GLN A 182 -63.12 -18.70 -34.61
CA GLN A 182 -61.96 -19.29 -35.29
C GLN A 182 -60.61 -18.84 -34.70
N ASP A 183 -60.48 -17.57 -34.31
CA ASP A 183 -59.24 -16.99 -33.79
C ASP A 183 -58.81 -17.57 -32.43
N TYR A 184 -59.76 -18.12 -31.67
CA TYR A 184 -59.48 -18.87 -30.44
C TYR A 184 -58.65 -20.12 -30.70
N TYR A 185 -58.89 -20.78 -31.84
CA TYR A 185 -58.20 -22.01 -32.26
C TYR A 185 -56.97 -21.75 -33.13
N GLN A 186 -56.79 -20.54 -33.64
CA GLN A 186 -55.64 -20.16 -34.48
C GLN A 186 -54.36 -20.02 -33.67
N GLN A 187 -53.30 -20.70 -34.09
CA GLN A 187 -51.96 -20.41 -33.57
C GLN A 187 -51.47 -19.08 -34.15
N ARG A 188 -51.17 -18.11 -33.28
CA ARG A 188 -50.63 -16.79 -33.67
C ARG A 188 -49.11 -16.77 -33.82
N ARG A 189 -48.41 -17.68 -33.16
CA ARG A 189 -46.96 -17.85 -33.26
C ARG A 189 -46.60 -18.49 -34.59
N LEU A 190 -45.78 -17.80 -35.38
CA LEU A 190 -45.41 -18.22 -36.74
C LEU A 190 -44.21 -19.15 -36.79
N PHE A 191 -43.24 -18.98 -35.89
CA PHE A 191 -41.95 -19.67 -35.95
C PHE A 191 -41.71 -20.56 -34.72
N PRO A 192 -41.05 -21.73 -34.90
CA PRO A 192 -40.73 -22.62 -33.80
C PRO A 192 -39.66 -22.00 -32.88
N SER A 193 -39.80 -22.18 -31.58
CA SER A 193 -38.81 -21.70 -30.61
C SER A 193 -38.74 -22.59 -29.38
N GLU A 194 -37.67 -22.38 -28.61
CA GLU A 194 -37.49 -22.92 -27.28
C GLU A 194 -37.31 -21.79 -26.28
N ARG A 195 -37.80 -21.96 -25.05
CA ARG A 195 -37.74 -20.93 -24.01
C ARG A 195 -36.46 -21.10 -23.19
N VAL A 196 -35.50 -20.20 -23.40
CA VAL A 196 -34.17 -20.23 -22.78
C VAL A 196 -33.95 -19.02 -21.87
N ALA A 197 -33.04 -19.09 -20.92
CA ALA A 197 -32.66 -17.93 -20.12
C ALA A 197 -32.07 -16.84 -21.04
N ARG A 198 -32.38 -15.57 -20.76
CA ARG A 198 -31.87 -14.42 -21.52
C ARG A 198 -30.34 -14.36 -21.49
N ASP A 199 -29.77 -14.66 -20.34
CA ASP A 199 -28.33 -14.73 -20.04
C ASP A 199 -28.12 -15.82 -18.96
N ASN A 200 -26.88 -16.29 -18.78
CA ASN A 200 -26.56 -17.39 -17.86
C ASN A 200 -27.06 -17.18 -16.42
N ASP A 201 -27.22 -15.93 -15.98
CA ASP A 201 -27.65 -15.56 -14.62
C ASP A 201 -29.04 -14.91 -14.57
N SER A 202 -29.77 -14.87 -15.69
CA SER A 202 -31.06 -14.18 -15.76
C SER A 202 -32.25 -15.09 -15.44
N GLN A 203 -33.14 -14.63 -14.55
CA GLN A 203 -34.47 -15.20 -14.33
C GLN A 203 -35.41 -14.95 -15.52
N GLU A 204 -35.10 -13.96 -16.36
CA GLU A 204 -35.88 -13.62 -17.55
C GLU A 204 -35.64 -14.66 -18.64
N LYS A 205 -36.72 -15.29 -19.13
CA LYS A 205 -36.65 -16.27 -20.22
C LYS A 205 -37.11 -15.65 -21.53
N VAL A 206 -36.33 -15.84 -22.58
CA VAL A 206 -36.62 -15.41 -23.94
C VAL A 206 -36.82 -16.61 -24.85
N ASP A 207 -37.60 -16.41 -25.90
CA ASP A 207 -37.79 -17.44 -26.92
C ASP A 207 -36.63 -17.37 -27.92
N ARG A 208 -35.93 -18.49 -28.10
CA ARG A 208 -34.83 -18.63 -29.06
C ARG A 208 -35.28 -19.48 -30.24
N LEU A 209 -34.99 -19.01 -31.45
CA LEU A 209 -35.35 -19.71 -32.67
C LEU A 209 -34.71 -21.11 -32.75
N THR A 210 -35.52 -22.12 -33.02
CA THR A 210 -35.09 -23.49 -33.31
C THR A 210 -35.15 -23.71 -34.83
N ALA A 211 -34.12 -23.27 -35.54
CA ALA A 211 -34.01 -23.41 -37.00
C ALA A 211 -32.56 -23.64 -37.45
N SER A 212 -32.39 -24.24 -38.62
CA SER A 212 -31.08 -24.47 -39.27
C SER A 212 -30.59 -23.28 -40.11
N PHE A 213 -31.47 -22.41 -40.59
CA PHE A 213 -31.08 -21.18 -41.29
C PHE A 213 -32.15 -20.09 -41.22
N ILE A 214 -31.74 -18.85 -41.44
CA ILE A 214 -32.59 -17.68 -41.65
C ILE A 214 -32.12 -16.99 -42.92
N LYS A 215 -33.03 -16.71 -43.84
CA LYS A 215 -32.76 -15.93 -45.04
C LYS A 215 -33.66 -14.72 -45.10
N ILE A 216 -33.03 -13.55 -45.17
CA ILE A 216 -33.67 -12.24 -45.21
C ILE A 216 -33.59 -11.70 -46.63
N LYS A 217 -34.71 -11.19 -47.16
CA LYS A 217 -34.75 -10.38 -48.38
C LYS A 217 -35.46 -9.05 -48.15
N GLY A 218 -34.95 -7.96 -48.73
CA GLY A 218 -35.42 -6.59 -48.55
C GLY A 218 -34.24 -5.62 -48.41
N SER A 219 -34.27 -4.78 -47.38
CA SER A 219 -33.26 -3.72 -47.13
C SER A 219 -31.87 -4.20 -46.70
N GLY A 220 -31.67 -5.50 -46.45
CA GLY A 220 -30.43 -6.00 -45.83
C GLY A 220 -30.02 -7.42 -46.22
N ASN A 221 -30.47 -7.93 -47.36
CA ASN A 221 -30.31 -9.33 -47.82
C ASN A 221 -29.14 -10.11 -47.19
N TYR A 222 -29.44 -11.11 -46.36
CA TYR A 222 -28.43 -12.00 -45.79
C TYR A 222 -28.97 -13.39 -45.52
N THR A 223 -28.06 -14.36 -45.40
CA THR A 223 -28.37 -15.73 -44.96
C THR A 223 -27.51 -16.07 -43.75
N LEU A 224 -28.14 -16.36 -42.61
CA LEU A 224 -27.50 -16.98 -41.45
C LEU A 224 -27.77 -18.49 -41.50
N GLN A 225 -26.74 -19.31 -41.33
CA GLN A 225 -26.86 -20.76 -41.35
C GLN A 225 -26.15 -21.37 -40.16
N ARG A 226 -26.83 -22.32 -39.49
CA ARG A 226 -26.28 -23.11 -38.39
C ARG A 226 -25.41 -24.25 -38.95
N LYS A 227 -24.18 -24.36 -38.48
CA LYS A 227 -23.23 -25.44 -38.79
C LYS A 227 -22.74 -26.05 -37.48
N GLY A 228 -23.25 -27.23 -37.12
CA GLY A 228 -23.07 -27.78 -35.77
C GLY A 228 -23.80 -26.90 -34.74
N ASP A 229 -23.07 -26.39 -33.75
CA ASP A 229 -23.61 -25.49 -32.72
C ASP A 229 -23.38 -24.01 -32.98
N GLU A 230 -22.63 -23.65 -34.03
CA GLU A 230 -22.32 -22.26 -34.36
C GLU A 230 -23.12 -21.77 -35.57
N TRP A 231 -23.46 -20.47 -35.57
CA TRP A 231 -24.11 -19.81 -36.71
C TRP A 231 -23.09 -18.98 -37.48
N GLU A 232 -23.10 -19.14 -38.80
CA GLU A 232 -22.26 -18.36 -39.72
C GLU A 232 -23.13 -17.50 -40.65
N LEU A 233 -22.60 -16.35 -41.05
CA LEU A 233 -23.11 -15.59 -42.20
C LEU A 233 -22.66 -16.32 -43.47
N ARG A 234 -23.58 -16.60 -44.40
CA ARG A 234 -23.31 -17.30 -45.67
C ARG A 234 -23.40 -16.41 -46.89
N ASP A 235 -24.45 -15.58 -46.94
CA ASP A 235 -24.68 -14.59 -47.97
C ASP A 235 -24.71 -13.20 -47.32
N PRO A 236 -24.14 -12.14 -47.94
CA PRO A 236 -23.51 -12.15 -49.27
C PRO A 236 -22.08 -12.74 -49.30
N VAL A 237 -21.45 -12.90 -48.13
CA VAL A 237 -20.11 -13.49 -47.97
C VAL A 237 -20.12 -14.47 -46.81
N ARG A 238 -19.27 -15.50 -46.88
CA ARG A 238 -19.08 -16.43 -45.77
C ARG A 238 -18.22 -15.78 -44.69
N ASP A 239 -18.78 -15.56 -43.50
CA ASP A 239 -18.05 -15.01 -42.35
C ASP A 239 -18.68 -15.46 -41.01
N ARG A 240 -17.97 -15.23 -39.91
CA ARG A 240 -18.55 -15.39 -38.57
C ARG A 240 -19.54 -14.27 -38.29
N ALA A 241 -20.65 -14.63 -37.65
CA ALA A 241 -21.57 -13.66 -37.12
C ALA A 241 -21.09 -13.15 -35.76
N ASP A 242 -21.21 -11.85 -35.53
CA ASP A 242 -21.04 -11.25 -34.21
C ASP A 242 -22.05 -11.89 -33.24
N PRO A 243 -21.60 -12.45 -32.10
CA PRO A 243 -22.44 -13.26 -31.24
C PRO A 243 -23.60 -12.47 -30.62
N ASP A 244 -23.41 -11.20 -30.31
CA ASP A 244 -24.43 -10.35 -29.68
C ASP A 244 -25.50 -9.97 -30.71
N LYS A 245 -25.08 -9.54 -31.90
CA LYS A 245 -26.02 -9.23 -33.00
C LYS A 245 -26.77 -10.47 -33.46
N LEU A 246 -26.09 -11.60 -33.56
CA LEU A 246 -26.69 -12.89 -33.86
C LEU A 246 -27.75 -13.24 -32.81
N LYS A 247 -27.45 -13.13 -31.52
CA LYS A 247 -28.41 -13.37 -30.44
C LYS A 247 -29.65 -12.48 -30.59
N THR A 248 -29.46 -11.19 -30.89
CA THR A 248 -30.57 -10.27 -31.15
C THR A 248 -31.45 -10.76 -32.29
N VAL A 249 -30.89 -11.10 -33.46
CA VAL A 249 -31.65 -11.64 -34.61
C VAL A 249 -32.38 -12.93 -34.25
N LEU A 250 -31.69 -13.89 -33.60
CA LEU A 250 -32.25 -15.20 -33.23
C LEU A 250 -33.37 -15.11 -32.19
N SER A 251 -33.41 -14.04 -31.40
CA SER A 251 -34.48 -13.74 -30.44
C SER A 251 -35.63 -12.92 -31.04
N ALA A 252 -35.35 -12.09 -32.05
CA ALA A 252 -36.36 -11.25 -32.68
C ALA A 252 -37.27 -12.03 -33.63
N VAL A 253 -36.76 -13.05 -34.32
CA VAL A 253 -37.55 -13.85 -35.29
C VAL A 253 -38.75 -14.56 -34.62
N PRO A 254 -38.59 -15.30 -33.50
CA PRO A 254 -39.71 -15.94 -32.80
C PRO A 254 -40.78 -14.98 -32.25
N ASP A 255 -40.42 -13.71 -32.06
CA ASP A 255 -41.30 -12.64 -31.56
C ASP A 255 -42.18 -12.03 -32.67
N VAL A 256 -42.07 -12.48 -33.92
CA VAL A 256 -42.99 -12.06 -35.00
C VAL A 256 -44.26 -12.93 -35.00
N TRP A 257 -45.37 -12.32 -34.60
CA TRP A 257 -46.66 -12.99 -34.39
C TRP A 257 -47.73 -12.48 -35.36
N ALA A 258 -48.68 -13.33 -35.74
CA ALA A 258 -49.92 -12.91 -36.37
C ALA A 258 -50.83 -12.25 -35.31
N GLU A 259 -50.87 -10.92 -35.30
CA GLU A 259 -51.56 -10.11 -34.29
C GLU A 259 -53.07 -10.07 -34.54
N GLN A 260 -53.46 -9.83 -35.79
CA GLN A 260 -54.85 -9.76 -36.22
C GLN A 260 -55.01 -10.27 -37.65
N PHE A 261 -55.97 -11.17 -37.89
CA PHE A 261 -56.30 -11.66 -39.23
C PHE A 261 -57.26 -10.70 -39.94
N VAL A 262 -57.09 -10.53 -41.26
CA VAL A 262 -57.97 -9.70 -42.08
C VAL A 262 -59.22 -10.51 -42.44
N SER A 263 -60.37 -10.12 -41.89
CA SER A 263 -61.66 -10.73 -42.21
C SER A 263 -62.10 -10.39 -43.64
N ASN A 264 -62.47 -11.39 -44.43
CA ASN A 264 -62.86 -11.26 -45.84
C ASN A 264 -61.84 -10.47 -46.69
N PRO A 265 -60.60 -10.99 -46.86
CA PRO A 265 -59.59 -10.31 -47.64
C PRO A 265 -60.05 -10.10 -49.08
N LYS A 266 -59.74 -8.94 -49.66
CA LYS A 266 -59.95 -8.69 -51.09
C LYS A 266 -59.08 -9.65 -51.91
N LYS A 267 -59.56 -10.05 -53.10
CA LYS A 267 -58.84 -11.00 -53.96
C LYS A 267 -57.50 -10.47 -54.49
N ASP A 268 -57.30 -9.15 -54.58
CA ASP A 268 -56.07 -8.55 -55.08
C ASP A 268 -55.02 -8.34 -53.98
N LEU A 269 -53.90 -9.07 -54.08
CA LEU A 269 -52.77 -8.99 -53.14
C LEU A 269 -51.93 -7.70 -53.26
N ALA A 270 -52.10 -6.93 -54.35
CA ALA A 270 -51.36 -5.68 -54.55
C ALA A 270 -51.77 -4.59 -53.55
N GLU A 271 -53.03 -4.59 -53.09
CA GLU A 271 -53.54 -3.64 -52.11
C GLU A 271 -52.78 -3.75 -50.76
N TYR A 272 -52.40 -4.96 -50.38
CA TYR A 272 -51.68 -5.25 -49.14
C TYR A 272 -50.15 -5.16 -49.31
N GLY A 273 -49.64 -4.94 -50.53
CA GLY A 273 -48.21 -5.03 -50.84
C GLY A 273 -47.66 -6.45 -50.74
N LEU A 274 -48.50 -7.47 -50.95
CA LEU A 274 -48.11 -8.89 -50.85
C LEU A 274 -47.89 -9.54 -52.22
N LYS A 275 -48.29 -8.87 -53.32
CA LYS A 275 -47.94 -9.27 -54.70
C LYS A 275 -46.45 -9.12 -54.96
N GLU A 276 -45.86 -8.02 -54.50
CA GLU A 276 -44.43 -7.75 -54.46
C GLU A 276 -44.07 -7.32 -53.03
N PRO A 277 -43.65 -8.26 -52.16
CA PRO A 277 -43.43 -7.98 -50.74
C PRO A 277 -42.21 -7.08 -50.53
N GLU A 278 -42.34 -6.07 -49.67
CA GLU A 278 -41.24 -5.17 -49.31
C GLU A 278 -40.13 -5.91 -48.55
N ARG A 279 -40.52 -6.95 -47.80
CA ARG A 279 -39.64 -7.73 -46.94
C ARG A 279 -40.05 -9.20 -46.96
N THR A 280 -39.07 -10.09 -46.97
CA THR A 280 -39.30 -11.53 -46.88
C THR A 280 -38.37 -12.15 -45.85
N LEU A 281 -38.95 -12.95 -44.96
CA LEU A 281 -38.25 -13.74 -43.96
C LEU A 281 -38.49 -15.23 -44.23
N ILE A 282 -37.41 -15.98 -44.43
CA ILE A 282 -37.46 -17.42 -44.69
C ILE A 282 -36.72 -18.12 -43.56
N VAL A 283 -37.37 -19.08 -42.90
CA VAL A 283 -36.80 -19.85 -41.80
C VAL A 283 -36.72 -21.33 -42.16
N GLY A 284 -35.52 -21.91 -41.98
CA GLY A 284 -35.21 -23.31 -42.27
C GLY A 284 -35.88 -24.31 -41.32
N ASP A 285 -35.86 -25.59 -41.70
CA ASP A 285 -36.51 -26.76 -41.08
C ASP A 285 -38.04 -26.83 -41.25
N SER A 286 -38.74 -25.69 -41.14
CA SER A 286 -40.19 -25.60 -41.36
C SER A 286 -40.57 -25.01 -42.74
N GLN A 287 -39.58 -24.56 -43.53
CA GLN A 287 -39.74 -23.82 -44.80
C GLN A 287 -40.77 -22.66 -44.73
N ILE A 288 -40.88 -22.02 -43.57
CA ILE A 288 -41.83 -20.94 -43.37
C ILE A 288 -41.30 -19.70 -44.06
N THR A 289 -42.02 -19.26 -45.09
CA THR A 289 -41.74 -18.02 -45.82
C THR A 289 -42.79 -17.00 -45.46
N LEU A 290 -42.41 -15.99 -44.68
CA LEU A 290 -43.25 -14.86 -44.32
C LEU A 290 -43.02 -13.72 -45.30
N LEU A 291 -44.06 -13.39 -46.06
CA LEU A 291 -44.12 -12.25 -46.95
C LEU A 291 -44.69 -11.06 -46.17
N ILE A 292 -43.98 -9.93 -46.16
CA ILE A 292 -44.36 -8.73 -45.41
C ILE A 292 -44.53 -7.58 -46.40
N GLY A 293 -45.72 -6.98 -46.38
CA GLY A 293 -46.15 -5.93 -47.29
C GLY A 293 -46.22 -4.54 -46.64
N LYS A 294 -47.19 -3.74 -47.09
CA LYS A 294 -47.36 -2.34 -46.70
C LYS A 294 -47.79 -2.18 -45.23
N SER A 295 -47.63 -0.97 -44.71
CA SER A 295 -48.16 -0.57 -43.41
C SER A 295 -49.68 -0.74 -43.40
N ALA A 296 -50.20 -1.46 -42.41
CA ALA A 296 -51.62 -1.74 -42.25
C ALA A 296 -52.30 -0.65 -41.41
N ARG A 297 -51.71 -0.32 -40.26
CA ARG A 297 -52.16 0.75 -39.37
C ARG A 297 -51.06 1.12 -38.38
N THR A 298 -51.17 2.31 -37.81
CA THR A 298 -50.41 2.71 -36.63
C THR A 298 -51.37 2.91 -35.47
N LYS A 299 -51.04 2.32 -34.32
CA LYS A 299 -51.79 2.47 -33.08
C LYS A 299 -50.93 3.20 -32.07
N THR A 300 -51.45 4.28 -31.49
CA THR A 300 -50.80 4.93 -30.35
C THR A 300 -51.30 4.30 -29.06
N ARG A 301 -50.40 3.88 -28.17
CA ARG A 301 -50.76 3.60 -26.77
C ARG A 301 -49.91 4.47 -25.85
N THR A 302 -50.55 5.03 -24.84
CA THR A 302 -49.86 5.72 -23.76
C THR A 302 -49.50 4.72 -22.68
N VAL A 303 -48.22 4.63 -22.33
CA VAL A 303 -47.75 3.86 -21.18
C VAL A 303 -47.09 4.78 -20.19
N MET A 304 -47.34 4.55 -18.90
CA MET A 304 -46.66 5.24 -17.83
C MET A 304 -45.30 4.57 -17.58
N ARG A 305 -44.22 5.31 -17.80
CA ARG A 305 -42.89 4.88 -17.36
C ARG A 305 -42.60 5.45 -15.97
N PRO A 306 -42.02 4.64 -15.07
CA PRO A 306 -41.46 5.17 -13.82
C PRO A 306 -40.44 6.27 -14.12
N ALA A 307 -40.43 7.34 -13.33
CA ALA A 307 -39.42 8.37 -13.48
C ALA A 307 -38.02 7.78 -13.19
N PRO A 308 -36.99 8.16 -13.96
CA PRO A 308 -35.63 7.71 -13.69
C PRO A 308 -35.18 8.15 -12.29
N ASN A 309 -34.63 7.20 -11.53
CA ASN A 309 -34.22 7.45 -10.14
C ASN A 309 -32.89 8.23 -10.11
N MET A 310 -32.97 9.56 -10.16
CA MET A 310 -31.82 10.46 -10.09
C MET A 310 -31.56 11.03 -8.68
N GLY A 311 -31.86 10.25 -7.62
CA GLY A 311 -31.45 10.59 -6.25
C GLY A 311 -32.10 11.84 -5.63
N GLY A 312 -33.19 12.36 -6.20
CA GLY A 312 -33.97 13.49 -5.69
C GLY A 312 -35.40 13.10 -5.26
N PRO A 313 -36.27 14.08 -4.87
CA PRO A 313 -37.66 13.81 -4.52
C PRO A 313 -38.40 13.12 -5.68
N PRO A 314 -39.39 12.25 -5.39
CA PRO A 314 -40.05 11.43 -6.42
C PRO A 314 -40.70 12.30 -7.49
N LEU A 315 -40.23 12.17 -8.74
CA LEU A 315 -40.88 12.77 -9.90
C LEU A 315 -42.10 11.92 -10.30
N PRO A 316 -43.20 12.54 -10.76
CA PRO A 316 -44.35 11.81 -11.24
C PRO A 316 -43.98 10.94 -12.46
N PRO A 317 -44.63 9.77 -12.64
CA PRO A 317 -44.40 8.90 -13.79
C PRO A 317 -44.65 9.64 -15.11
N GLN A 318 -43.76 9.42 -16.08
CA GLN A 318 -43.83 10.08 -17.38
C GLN A 318 -44.76 9.30 -18.32
N GLN A 319 -45.67 10.01 -18.98
CA GLN A 319 -46.46 9.44 -20.07
C GLN A 319 -45.59 9.35 -21.31
N GLU A 320 -45.36 8.15 -21.81
CA GLU A 320 -44.71 7.92 -23.10
C GLU A 320 -45.76 7.43 -24.09
N ILE A 321 -45.88 8.15 -25.22
CA ILE A 321 -46.73 7.74 -26.33
C ILE A 321 -45.92 6.79 -27.20
N ILE A 322 -46.27 5.50 -27.19
CA ILE A 322 -45.68 4.49 -28.06
C ILE A 322 -46.50 4.40 -29.34
N HIS A 323 -45.85 4.62 -30.47
CA HIS A 323 -46.40 4.36 -31.79
C HIS A 323 -46.11 2.90 -32.18
N GLU A 324 -47.15 2.08 -32.20
CA GLU A 324 -47.08 0.70 -32.66
C GLU A 324 -47.49 0.65 -34.14
N GLU A 325 -46.52 0.40 -35.01
CA GLU A 325 -46.78 0.18 -36.43
C GLU A 325 -47.07 -1.31 -36.69
N TYR A 326 -48.12 -1.57 -37.47
CA TYR A 326 -48.50 -2.90 -37.94
C TYR A 326 -48.36 -2.96 -39.46
N ARG A 327 -47.92 -4.10 -40.00
CA ARG A 327 -47.82 -4.34 -41.46
C ARG A 327 -48.61 -5.57 -41.87
N TYR A 328 -49.12 -5.56 -43.10
CA TYR A 328 -49.75 -6.74 -43.68
C TYR A 328 -48.71 -7.83 -43.94
N ALA A 329 -49.08 -9.08 -43.71
CA ALA A 329 -48.24 -10.24 -43.92
C ALA A 329 -49.06 -11.45 -44.36
N LYS A 330 -48.38 -12.40 -45.02
CA LYS A 330 -48.95 -13.67 -45.48
C LYS A 330 -47.86 -14.75 -45.48
N LEU A 331 -48.23 -15.98 -45.17
CA LEU A 331 -47.34 -17.13 -45.35
C LEU A 331 -47.38 -17.59 -46.81
N ALA A 332 -46.24 -17.86 -47.42
CA ALA A 332 -46.20 -18.40 -48.78
C ALA A 332 -46.93 -19.76 -48.81
N GLY A 333 -47.87 -19.93 -49.76
CA GLY A 333 -48.68 -21.14 -49.89
C GLY A 333 -49.93 -21.23 -48.98
N ASN A 334 -50.26 -20.18 -48.22
CA ASN A 334 -51.48 -20.10 -47.40
C ASN A 334 -52.25 -18.82 -47.74
N ASP A 335 -53.57 -18.85 -47.91
CA ASP A 335 -54.35 -17.70 -48.38
C ASP A 335 -54.71 -16.63 -47.34
N GLN A 336 -54.47 -16.87 -46.06
CA GLN A 336 -54.81 -15.94 -44.99
C GLN A 336 -53.86 -14.74 -44.96
N ILE A 337 -54.42 -13.54 -44.90
CA ILE A 337 -53.70 -12.27 -44.69
C ILE A 337 -53.89 -11.85 -43.24
N PHE A 338 -52.80 -11.43 -42.59
CA PHE A 338 -52.80 -10.97 -41.20
C PHE A 338 -51.88 -9.77 -41.01
N GLU A 339 -51.99 -9.12 -39.86
CA GLU A 339 -51.12 -8.04 -39.42
C GLU A 339 -50.02 -8.58 -38.50
N ILE A 340 -48.82 -8.04 -38.63
CA ILE A 340 -47.69 -8.26 -37.70
C ILE A 340 -47.22 -6.92 -37.14
N LYS A 341 -46.66 -6.90 -35.91
CA LYS A 341 -45.98 -5.71 -35.38
C LYS A 341 -44.65 -5.48 -36.10
N ALA A 342 -44.31 -4.21 -36.33
CA ALA A 342 -43.09 -3.81 -37.01
C ALA A 342 -41.87 -3.64 -36.07
N ASP A 343 -42.07 -3.68 -34.76
CA ASP A 343 -41.08 -3.37 -33.72
C ASP A 343 -39.82 -4.25 -33.77
N ARG A 344 -39.99 -5.56 -34.04
CA ARG A 344 -38.88 -6.53 -34.21
C ARG A 344 -38.26 -6.51 -35.59
N LEU A 345 -38.88 -5.88 -36.58
CA LEU A 345 -38.37 -5.92 -37.95
C LEU A 345 -37.05 -5.16 -38.10
N LYS A 346 -36.77 -4.14 -37.29
CA LYS A 346 -35.48 -3.44 -37.30
C LYS A 346 -34.31 -4.32 -36.84
N ASP A 347 -34.60 -5.28 -35.95
CA ASP A 347 -33.61 -6.20 -35.38
C ASP A 347 -33.34 -7.38 -36.33
N ILE A 348 -34.31 -7.70 -37.20
CA ILE A 348 -34.22 -8.78 -38.20
C ILE A 348 -33.71 -8.26 -39.55
N PHE A 349 -34.18 -7.10 -40.01
CA PHE A 349 -33.85 -6.56 -41.34
C PHE A 349 -32.68 -5.58 -41.29
N VAL A 350 -31.58 -6.03 -40.68
CA VAL A 350 -30.30 -5.31 -40.61
C VAL A 350 -29.44 -5.55 -41.86
N ALA A 351 -28.45 -4.69 -42.11
CA ALA A 351 -27.48 -4.91 -43.17
C ALA A 351 -26.62 -6.16 -42.87
N GLY A 352 -26.50 -7.10 -43.82
CA GLY A 352 -25.71 -8.32 -43.62
C GLY A 352 -24.25 -8.07 -43.23
N GLU A 353 -23.62 -7.01 -43.75
CA GLU A 353 -22.26 -6.61 -43.36
C GLU A 353 -22.15 -6.24 -41.88
N SER A 354 -23.20 -5.65 -41.31
CA SER A 354 -23.24 -5.28 -39.89
C SER A 354 -23.27 -6.50 -38.98
N LEU A 355 -23.66 -7.69 -39.47
CA LEU A 355 -23.69 -8.92 -38.67
C LEU A 355 -22.32 -9.57 -38.52
N ARG A 356 -21.29 -9.12 -39.23
CA ARG A 356 -19.96 -9.72 -39.20
C ARG A 356 -19.26 -9.43 -37.87
N ASP A 357 -18.56 -10.42 -37.33
CA ASP A 357 -17.74 -10.21 -36.13
C ASP A 357 -16.58 -9.26 -36.43
N ALA A 358 -16.43 -8.22 -35.61
CA ALA A 358 -15.32 -7.30 -35.70
C ALA A 358 -14.02 -7.92 -35.16
N GLN A 359 -14.11 -8.84 -34.19
CA GLN A 359 -12.95 -9.51 -33.61
C GLN A 359 -12.43 -10.62 -34.53
N LEU A 360 -11.12 -10.67 -34.71
CA LEU A 360 -10.45 -11.70 -35.53
C LEU A 360 -10.41 -13.05 -34.82
N ALA A 361 -10.35 -13.09 -33.49
CA ALA A 361 -10.47 -14.31 -32.71
C ALA A 361 -11.05 -13.99 -31.33
N ARG A 362 -11.92 -14.87 -30.82
CA ARG A 362 -12.49 -14.75 -29.46
C ARG A 362 -11.93 -15.85 -28.57
N PHE A 363 -10.99 -15.49 -27.71
CA PHE A 363 -10.47 -16.36 -26.66
C PHE A 363 -10.00 -15.52 -25.47
N ARG A 364 -9.94 -16.13 -24.28
CA ARG A 364 -9.30 -15.51 -23.12
C ARG A 364 -7.84 -15.92 -23.06
N THR A 365 -6.96 -14.99 -22.73
CA THR A 365 -5.52 -15.25 -22.61
C THR A 365 -5.21 -16.36 -21.59
N GLU A 366 -5.99 -16.45 -20.52
CA GLU A 366 -5.86 -17.50 -19.48
C GLU A 366 -6.11 -18.93 -20.01
N ASP A 367 -7.00 -19.07 -21.00
CA ASP A 367 -7.35 -20.34 -21.62
C ASP A 367 -6.28 -20.82 -22.61
N ALA A 368 -5.33 -19.95 -23.00
CA ALA A 368 -4.24 -20.32 -23.89
C ALA A 368 -3.31 -21.34 -23.24
N ARG A 369 -3.02 -22.41 -23.98
CA ARG A 369 -2.15 -23.52 -23.59
C ARG A 369 -0.92 -23.66 -24.49
N ARG A 370 -0.98 -23.16 -25.72
CA ARG A 370 0.13 -23.19 -26.68
C ARG A 370 0.09 -21.96 -27.58
N VAL A 371 1.26 -21.40 -27.85
CA VAL A 371 1.46 -20.36 -28.86
C VAL A 371 2.65 -20.75 -29.74
N GLU A 372 2.49 -20.59 -31.05
CA GLU A 372 3.52 -20.84 -32.05
C GLU A 372 3.64 -19.61 -32.96
N ILE A 373 4.84 -19.05 -33.05
CA ILE A 373 5.18 -17.84 -33.81
C ILE A 373 6.15 -18.24 -34.91
N ALA A 374 5.69 -18.22 -36.15
CA ALA A 374 6.51 -18.42 -37.34
C ALA A 374 6.85 -17.06 -37.95
N GLN A 375 8.10 -16.60 -37.81
CA GLN A 375 8.57 -15.26 -38.22
C GLN A 375 8.98 -15.15 -39.71
N GLY A 376 8.36 -15.94 -40.58
CA GLY A 376 8.67 -16.00 -42.01
C GLY A 376 9.71 -17.06 -42.39
N PRO A 377 10.02 -17.20 -43.71
CA PRO A 377 10.87 -18.25 -44.24
C PRO A 377 12.33 -18.14 -43.75
N GLY A 378 12.91 -19.27 -43.33
CA GLY A 378 14.31 -19.38 -42.91
C GLY A 378 14.57 -19.16 -41.41
N LYS A 379 13.57 -18.73 -40.62
CA LYS A 379 13.67 -18.64 -39.15
C LYS A 379 12.96 -19.83 -38.49
N PRO A 380 13.56 -20.47 -37.46
CA PRO A 380 12.87 -21.52 -36.71
C PRO A 380 11.67 -20.92 -35.95
N PRO A 381 10.55 -21.65 -35.84
CA PRO A 381 9.39 -21.15 -35.10
C PRO A 381 9.68 -21.07 -33.61
N ILE A 382 9.12 -20.05 -32.96
CA ILE A 382 9.10 -19.94 -31.51
C ILE A 382 7.85 -20.66 -31.03
N VAL A 383 8.02 -21.75 -30.29
CA VAL A 383 6.91 -22.54 -29.75
C VAL A 383 6.98 -22.48 -28.25
N ALA A 384 5.93 -21.96 -27.62
CA ALA A 384 5.77 -22.03 -26.17
C ALA A 384 4.47 -22.77 -25.81
N ALA A 385 4.53 -23.62 -24.79
CA ALA A 385 3.38 -24.35 -24.29
C ALA A 385 3.39 -24.34 -22.76
N LYS A 386 2.20 -24.36 -22.15
CA LYS A 386 2.06 -24.53 -20.71
C LYS A 386 2.37 -25.97 -20.34
N ASP A 387 3.37 -26.16 -19.48
CA ASP A 387 3.61 -27.39 -18.74
C ASP A 387 3.00 -27.20 -17.35
N LYS A 388 1.92 -27.94 -17.08
CA LYS A 388 0.94 -27.65 -16.00
C LYS A 388 0.34 -26.25 -16.18
N ASP A 389 0.92 -25.24 -15.52
CA ASP A 389 0.48 -23.84 -15.57
C ASP A 389 1.61 -22.84 -15.86
N ARG A 390 2.86 -23.28 -16.05
CA ARG A 390 3.99 -22.40 -16.41
C ARG A 390 4.27 -22.47 -17.90
N TRP A 391 4.57 -21.35 -18.54
CA TRP A 391 5.00 -21.41 -19.93
C TRP A 391 6.42 -21.95 -20.04
N ARG A 392 6.63 -22.83 -21.01
CA ARG A 392 7.95 -23.33 -21.41
C ARG A 392 8.12 -23.15 -22.90
N VAL A 393 9.26 -22.63 -23.30
CA VAL A 393 9.67 -22.62 -24.71
C VAL A 393 10.11 -24.04 -25.06
N GLN A 394 9.59 -24.57 -26.16
CA GLN A 394 9.93 -25.87 -26.74
C GLN A 394 10.84 -25.71 -27.97
N LYS A 395 10.70 -24.59 -28.70
CA LYS A 395 11.51 -24.25 -29.86
C LYS A 395 11.78 -22.75 -29.89
N PRO A 396 12.97 -22.30 -30.35
CA PRO A 396 14.08 -23.10 -30.86
C PRO A 396 14.95 -23.76 -29.78
N TYR A 397 14.64 -23.57 -28.51
CA TYR A 397 15.31 -24.20 -27.36
C TYR A 397 14.26 -24.72 -26.37
N GLU A 398 14.65 -25.64 -25.50
CA GLU A 398 13.82 -26.10 -24.39
C GLU A 398 14.20 -25.38 -23.10
N GLY A 399 13.25 -24.68 -22.48
CA GLY A 399 13.51 -23.92 -21.26
C GLY A 399 12.26 -23.28 -20.68
N ASP A 400 12.38 -22.73 -19.46
CA ASP A 400 11.32 -21.90 -18.90
C ASP A 400 11.13 -20.65 -19.77
N ALA A 401 9.88 -20.20 -19.88
CA ALA A 401 9.55 -19.02 -20.68
C ALA A 401 9.29 -17.80 -19.82
N GLU A 402 9.41 -16.62 -20.43
CA GLU A 402 9.00 -15.36 -19.84
C GLU A 402 7.48 -15.19 -19.99
N ASP A 403 6.72 -15.62 -18.97
CA ASP A 403 5.24 -15.61 -18.95
C ASP A 403 4.64 -14.25 -19.34
N SER A 404 5.25 -13.16 -18.86
CA SER A 404 4.83 -11.79 -19.13
C SER A 404 4.88 -11.46 -20.63
N LYS A 405 5.92 -11.93 -21.33
CA LYS A 405 6.15 -11.69 -22.75
C LYS A 405 5.20 -12.49 -23.63
N ILE A 406 4.80 -13.68 -23.21
CA ILE A 406 3.80 -14.50 -23.91
C ILE A 406 2.40 -13.90 -23.72
N THR A 407 2.06 -13.52 -22.49
CA THR A 407 0.76 -12.92 -22.13
C THR A 407 0.51 -11.65 -22.92
N GLU A 408 1.51 -10.76 -23.02
CA GLU A 408 1.44 -9.54 -23.82
C GLU A 408 1.05 -9.80 -25.29
N LEU A 409 1.61 -10.83 -25.93
CA LEU A 409 1.26 -11.22 -27.30
C LEU A 409 -0.18 -11.76 -27.38
N LEU A 410 -0.58 -12.60 -26.44
CA LEU A 410 -1.90 -13.22 -26.41
C LEU A 410 -3.02 -12.19 -26.16
N ASP A 411 -2.81 -11.24 -25.25
CA ASP A 411 -3.72 -10.12 -25.00
C ASP A 411 -3.89 -9.28 -26.26
N LYS A 412 -2.79 -9.05 -26.98
CA LYS A 412 -2.84 -8.30 -28.23
C LYS A 412 -3.62 -9.02 -29.32
N LEU A 413 -3.41 -10.32 -29.48
CA LEU A 413 -4.10 -11.16 -30.47
C LEU A 413 -5.60 -11.31 -30.17
N SER A 414 -5.98 -11.50 -28.91
CA SER A 414 -7.39 -11.60 -28.50
C SER A 414 -8.16 -10.28 -28.67
N GLY A 415 -7.45 -9.15 -28.65
CA GLY A 415 -8.00 -7.82 -28.87
C GLY A 415 -8.07 -7.36 -30.33
N LEU A 416 -7.54 -8.10 -31.31
CA LEU A 416 -7.48 -7.65 -32.71
C LEU A 416 -8.88 -7.51 -33.33
N GLN A 417 -9.13 -6.34 -33.92
CA GLN A 417 -10.40 -6.00 -34.55
C GLN A 417 -10.22 -5.31 -35.91
N ALA A 418 -11.18 -5.48 -36.81
CA ALA A 418 -11.30 -4.73 -38.06
C ALA A 418 -12.78 -4.46 -38.37
N ARG A 419 -13.10 -3.24 -38.83
CA ARG A 419 -14.47 -2.81 -39.17
C ARG A 419 -14.52 -2.03 -40.49
N ASP A 420 -15.68 -2.05 -41.14
CA ASP A 420 -15.99 -1.25 -42.33
C ASP A 420 -14.88 -1.30 -43.39
N LYS A 421 -14.22 -0.18 -43.67
CA LYS A 421 -13.16 -0.04 -44.69
C LYS A 421 -11.91 -0.86 -44.39
N GLU A 422 -11.73 -1.33 -43.17
CA GLU A 422 -10.62 -2.21 -42.78
C GLU A 422 -10.85 -3.68 -43.17
N VAL A 423 -12.05 -3.99 -43.66
CA VAL A 423 -12.45 -5.32 -44.11
C VAL A 423 -12.39 -5.41 -45.62
N ILE A 424 -11.61 -6.34 -46.14
CA ILE A 424 -11.28 -6.43 -47.57
C ILE A 424 -11.68 -7.81 -48.10
N ASP A 425 -12.88 -7.92 -48.70
CA ASP A 425 -13.43 -9.20 -49.19
C ASP A 425 -13.01 -9.55 -50.63
N ARG A 426 -12.74 -8.53 -51.46
CA ARG A 426 -12.35 -8.70 -52.89
C ARG A 426 -10.87 -8.42 -53.12
N GLY A 427 -10.05 -8.50 -52.06
CA GLY A 427 -8.63 -8.22 -52.13
C GLY A 427 -7.83 -9.40 -52.69
N GLU A 428 -6.99 -9.17 -53.69
CA GLU A 428 -6.02 -10.17 -54.12
C GLU A 428 -4.99 -10.43 -53.01
N ALA A 429 -4.91 -11.65 -52.50
CA ALA A 429 -4.03 -12.01 -51.39
C ALA A 429 -2.55 -11.62 -51.64
N LYS A 430 -2.11 -11.60 -52.91
CA LYS A 430 -0.77 -11.19 -53.31
C LYS A 430 -0.47 -9.73 -52.98
N SER A 431 -1.43 -8.83 -53.21
CA SER A 431 -1.29 -7.38 -52.96
C SER A 431 -1.12 -7.03 -51.48
N TYR A 432 -1.55 -7.94 -50.59
CA TYR A 432 -1.46 -7.79 -49.13
C TYR A 432 -0.42 -8.71 -48.49
N GLY A 433 0.45 -9.35 -49.26
CA GLY A 433 1.51 -10.22 -48.72
C GLY A 433 1.00 -11.51 -48.09
N LEU A 434 -0.18 -11.99 -48.51
CA LEU A 434 -0.87 -13.18 -47.99
C LEU A 434 -0.97 -14.31 -49.04
N ALA A 435 -0.40 -14.13 -50.24
CA ALA A 435 -0.29 -15.19 -51.23
C ALA A 435 1.00 -16.00 -51.03
N GLY A 436 0.90 -17.33 -51.03
CA GLY A 436 2.04 -18.21 -50.73
C GLY A 436 2.38 -18.21 -49.23
N THR A 437 3.66 -18.01 -48.90
CA THR A 437 4.12 -17.94 -47.50
C THR A 437 3.89 -16.53 -46.94
N PRO A 438 3.09 -16.36 -45.87
CA PRO A 438 2.88 -15.05 -45.24
C PRO A 438 4.17 -14.52 -44.59
N ALA A 439 4.22 -13.22 -44.33
CA ALA A 439 5.37 -12.58 -43.67
C ALA A 439 5.59 -13.16 -42.26
N ALA A 440 4.51 -13.47 -41.54
CA ALA A 440 4.54 -14.28 -40.33
C ALA A 440 3.24 -15.05 -40.13
N ALA A 441 3.23 -16.02 -39.23
CA ALA A 441 2.01 -16.66 -38.76
C ALA A 441 2.07 -16.88 -37.25
N VAL A 442 0.95 -16.64 -36.56
CA VAL A 442 0.82 -16.94 -35.14
C VAL A 442 -0.33 -17.92 -34.94
N THR A 443 -0.05 -19.03 -34.28
CA THR A 443 -1.05 -20.06 -33.95
C THR A 443 -1.22 -20.11 -32.43
N VAL A 444 -2.46 -19.94 -31.95
CA VAL A 444 -2.82 -20.02 -30.54
C VAL A 444 -3.76 -21.20 -30.34
N THR A 445 -3.42 -22.12 -29.45
CA THR A 445 -4.31 -23.20 -29.01
C THR A 445 -4.81 -22.89 -27.60
N VAL A 446 -6.13 -22.89 -27.46
CA VAL A 446 -6.82 -22.62 -26.19
C VAL A 446 -7.64 -23.83 -25.75
N GLU A 447 -7.78 -23.99 -24.45
CA GLU A 447 -8.58 -25.02 -23.81
C GLU A 447 -9.53 -24.34 -22.81
N PRO A 448 -10.75 -23.98 -23.24
CA PRO A 448 -11.69 -23.22 -22.42
C PRO A 448 -12.13 -24.01 -21.18
N LYS A 449 -12.12 -23.36 -20.02
CA LYS A 449 -12.74 -23.93 -18.80
C LYS A 449 -14.23 -23.59 -18.78
N SER A 450 -15.09 -24.60 -18.93
CA SER A 450 -16.55 -24.42 -18.76
C SER A 450 -16.89 -24.25 -17.28
N LYS A 451 -17.57 -23.15 -16.92
CA LYS A 451 -18.17 -23.00 -15.58
C LYS A 451 -19.37 -23.94 -15.49
N GLY A 452 -19.23 -25.06 -14.77
CA GLY A 452 -20.35 -25.92 -14.37
C GLY A 452 -20.57 -27.20 -15.18
N GLN A 453 -19.64 -27.62 -16.04
CA GLN A 453 -19.66 -28.95 -16.67
C GLN A 453 -18.36 -29.71 -16.39
N GLU A 454 -18.48 -31.01 -16.06
CA GLU A 454 -17.36 -31.91 -15.69
C GLU A 454 -16.42 -32.29 -16.85
N LYS A 455 -16.69 -31.83 -18.10
CA LYS A 455 -15.82 -32.08 -19.25
C LYS A 455 -15.20 -30.78 -19.80
N PRO A 456 -13.88 -30.73 -20.01
CA PRO A 456 -13.24 -29.67 -20.81
C PRO A 456 -13.88 -29.61 -22.21
N GLU A 457 -14.09 -28.40 -22.73
CA GLU A 457 -14.48 -28.23 -24.14
C GLU A 457 -13.33 -28.68 -25.07
N GLU A 458 -13.65 -29.01 -26.33
CA GLU A 458 -12.66 -29.34 -27.34
C GLU A 458 -11.63 -28.21 -27.53
N LYS A 459 -10.35 -28.58 -27.73
CA LYS A 459 -9.26 -27.62 -27.96
C LYS A 459 -9.54 -26.79 -29.22
N LYS A 460 -9.62 -25.47 -29.08
CA LYS A 460 -9.81 -24.54 -30.20
C LYS A 460 -8.46 -23.97 -30.63
N THR A 461 -8.25 -23.86 -31.94
CA THR A 461 -7.02 -23.30 -32.51
C THR A 461 -7.33 -22.08 -33.38
N PHE A 462 -6.63 -20.97 -33.13
CA PHE A 462 -6.72 -19.74 -33.90
C PHE A 462 -5.40 -19.51 -34.61
N LYS A 463 -5.42 -19.47 -35.94
CA LYS A 463 -4.24 -19.21 -36.77
C LYS A 463 -4.37 -17.89 -37.51
N PHE A 464 -3.52 -16.94 -37.15
CA PHE A 464 -3.40 -15.62 -37.74
C PHE A 464 -2.30 -15.66 -38.80
N LEU A 465 -2.63 -15.36 -40.05
CA LEU A 465 -1.68 -15.19 -41.15
C LEU A 465 -1.41 -13.69 -41.30
N LEU A 466 -0.16 -13.26 -41.08
CA LEU A 466 0.25 -11.86 -41.09
C LEU A 466 0.94 -11.57 -42.42
N GLY A 467 0.38 -10.64 -43.19
CA GLY A 467 0.85 -10.24 -44.50
C GLY A 467 1.74 -8.99 -44.46
N LYS A 468 1.48 -8.07 -45.38
CA LYS A 468 2.19 -6.78 -45.48
C LYS A 468 2.03 -5.98 -44.18
N HIS A 469 3.14 -5.47 -43.65
CA HIS A 469 3.18 -4.46 -42.60
C HIS A 469 3.35 -3.08 -43.25
N ASP A 470 2.36 -2.22 -43.09
CA ASP A 470 2.38 -0.82 -43.53
C ASP A 470 2.64 0.09 -42.33
N ALA A 471 3.92 0.23 -42.00
CA ALA A 471 4.37 1.05 -40.86
C ALA A 471 4.00 2.53 -40.99
N ALA A 472 3.84 3.05 -42.22
CA ALA A 472 3.50 4.46 -42.43
C ALA A 472 2.07 4.77 -41.99
N ASN A 473 1.14 3.85 -42.25
CA ASN A 473 -0.26 3.97 -41.85
C ASN A 473 -0.58 3.25 -40.53
N LYS A 474 0.43 2.66 -39.87
CA LYS A 474 0.28 1.81 -38.67
C LYS A 474 -0.72 0.68 -38.88
N LYS A 475 -0.68 0.04 -40.05
CA LYS A 475 -1.59 -1.04 -40.42
C LYS A 475 -0.84 -2.34 -40.67
N LEU A 476 -1.44 -3.43 -40.22
CA LEU A 476 -1.01 -4.79 -40.51
C LEU A 476 -2.15 -5.53 -41.18
N TYR A 477 -1.89 -6.16 -42.33
CA TYR A 477 -2.90 -6.95 -43.03
C TYR A 477 -2.89 -8.39 -42.51
N VAL A 478 -4.00 -8.83 -41.91
CA VAL A 478 -4.13 -10.14 -41.26
C VAL A 478 -5.30 -10.92 -41.85
N ARG A 479 -5.08 -12.21 -42.12
CA ARG A 479 -6.14 -13.16 -42.51
C ARG A 479 -6.20 -14.30 -41.51
N MET A 480 -7.40 -14.65 -41.08
CA MET A 480 -7.62 -15.84 -40.25
C MET A 480 -7.66 -17.08 -41.13
N ASP A 481 -7.00 -18.16 -40.70
CA ASP A 481 -7.08 -19.44 -41.41
C ASP A 481 -8.54 -19.93 -41.51
N GLY A 482 -8.94 -20.41 -42.68
CA GLY A 482 -10.32 -20.83 -42.97
C GLY A 482 -11.31 -19.72 -43.38
N TYR A 483 -10.88 -18.45 -43.44
CA TYR A 483 -11.67 -17.32 -43.92
C TYR A 483 -10.93 -16.54 -45.02
N ASP A 484 -11.67 -16.07 -46.04
CA ASP A 484 -11.09 -15.33 -47.16
C ASP A 484 -10.86 -13.84 -46.84
N ARG A 485 -11.52 -13.33 -45.80
CA ARG A 485 -11.47 -11.93 -45.34
C ARG A 485 -10.05 -11.51 -44.95
N ILE A 486 -9.56 -10.46 -45.60
CA ILE A 486 -8.33 -9.75 -45.20
C ILE A 486 -8.72 -8.57 -44.31
N ASN A 487 -7.98 -8.37 -43.21
CA ASN A 487 -8.26 -7.37 -42.18
C ASN A 487 -7.08 -6.42 -42.04
N ALA A 488 -7.30 -5.12 -42.23
CA ALA A 488 -6.32 -4.09 -41.92
C ALA A 488 -6.43 -3.71 -40.43
N VAL A 489 -5.67 -4.37 -39.57
CA VAL A 489 -5.66 -4.12 -38.11
C VAL A 489 -4.55 -3.14 -37.72
N ASP A 490 -4.59 -2.66 -36.49
CA ASP A 490 -3.48 -1.89 -35.90
C ASP A 490 -2.19 -2.73 -35.85
N ASP A 491 -1.06 -2.12 -36.17
CA ASP A 491 0.22 -2.83 -36.35
C ASP A 491 0.97 -3.16 -35.05
N SER A 492 0.45 -2.81 -33.87
CA SER A 492 1.15 -3.00 -32.60
C SER A 492 1.36 -4.46 -32.18
N VAL A 493 0.78 -5.44 -32.89
CA VAL A 493 1.14 -6.87 -32.75
C VAL A 493 2.45 -7.21 -33.47
N TRP A 494 2.84 -6.45 -34.49
CA TRP A 494 4.01 -6.72 -35.31
C TRP A 494 5.33 -6.73 -34.51
N PRO A 495 5.63 -5.74 -33.65
CA PRO A 495 6.84 -5.77 -32.82
C PRO A 495 6.89 -6.95 -31.85
N LEU A 496 5.73 -7.47 -31.42
CA LEU A 496 5.64 -8.64 -30.54
C LEU A 496 5.94 -9.93 -31.32
N VAL A 497 5.53 -9.99 -32.58
CA VAL A 497 5.81 -11.13 -33.47
C VAL A 497 7.26 -11.14 -33.92
N GLU A 498 7.89 -9.99 -34.15
CA GLU A 498 9.31 -9.90 -34.52
C GLU A 498 10.29 -10.11 -33.34
N ARG A 499 9.77 -10.18 -32.12
CA ARG A 499 10.55 -10.37 -30.90
C ARG A 499 11.47 -11.60 -31.05
N PRO A 500 12.79 -11.47 -30.78
CA PRO A 500 13.70 -12.60 -30.91
C PRO A 500 13.33 -13.71 -29.92
N ALA A 501 13.59 -14.97 -30.28
CA ALA A 501 13.32 -16.13 -29.43
C ALA A 501 13.89 -15.97 -28.00
N LEU A 502 15.06 -15.35 -27.88
CA LEU A 502 15.75 -15.09 -26.62
C LEU A 502 14.93 -14.24 -25.63
N ALA A 503 14.11 -13.33 -26.11
CA ALA A 503 13.28 -12.49 -25.24
C ALA A 503 12.12 -13.26 -24.59
N TYR A 504 11.87 -14.50 -25.01
CA TYR A 504 10.95 -15.42 -24.36
C TYR A 504 11.65 -16.36 -23.37
N HIS A 505 12.97 -16.27 -23.18
CA HIS A 505 13.70 -17.11 -22.23
C HIS A 505 13.47 -16.62 -20.80
N GLY A 506 13.09 -17.54 -19.90
CA GLY A 506 12.89 -17.24 -18.49
C GLY A 506 14.16 -16.69 -17.85
N ARG A 507 14.02 -15.69 -16.99
CA ARG A 507 15.17 -14.99 -16.38
C ARG A 507 15.85 -15.77 -15.26
N ARG A 508 15.14 -16.69 -14.61
CA ARG A 508 15.68 -17.43 -13.47
C ARG A 508 16.83 -18.36 -13.92
N VAL A 509 17.97 -18.26 -13.25
CA VAL A 509 19.18 -19.01 -13.57
C VAL A 509 19.22 -20.34 -12.82
N LEU A 510 18.78 -20.35 -11.56
CA LEU A 510 18.76 -21.52 -10.69
C LEU A 510 17.37 -21.74 -10.09
N ASP A 511 16.93 -23.00 -10.06
CA ASP A 511 15.73 -23.42 -9.35
C ASP A 511 16.09 -24.05 -8.00
N ALA A 512 16.59 -23.22 -7.08
CA ALA A 512 17.00 -23.67 -5.75
C ALA A 512 16.59 -22.68 -4.66
N PHE A 513 16.12 -23.21 -3.53
CA PHE A 513 15.92 -22.40 -2.33
C PHE A 513 17.23 -22.30 -1.53
N SER A 514 17.37 -21.28 -0.69
CA SER A 514 18.54 -21.14 0.20
C SER A 514 18.68 -22.33 1.15
N THR A 515 17.57 -22.93 1.57
CA THR A 515 17.51 -24.15 2.41
C THR A 515 17.97 -25.41 1.68
N ASP A 516 18.02 -25.38 0.35
CA ASP A 516 18.53 -26.49 -0.44
C ASP A 516 20.06 -26.42 -0.56
N MET A 517 20.73 -25.36 -0.10
CA MET A 517 22.18 -25.20 -0.25
C MET A 517 22.93 -25.80 0.94
N ALA A 518 23.78 -26.79 0.67
CA ALA A 518 24.66 -27.38 1.67
C ALA A 518 26.01 -26.64 1.74
N LYS A 519 26.52 -26.14 0.61
CA LYS A 519 27.88 -25.59 0.53
C LYS A 519 27.99 -24.53 -0.57
N ILE A 520 28.69 -23.45 -0.26
CA ILE A 520 29.02 -22.36 -1.20
C ILE A 520 30.54 -22.17 -1.16
N GLU A 521 31.20 -22.46 -2.28
CA GLU A 521 32.64 -22.22 -2.45
C GLU A 521 32.82 -21.00 -3.36
N VAL A 522 33.40 -19.92 -2.84
CA VAL A 522 33.66 -18.70 -3.59
C VAL A 522 35.16 -18.58 -3.85
N GLN A 523 35.51 -18.35 -5.11
CA GLN A 523 36.86 -18.02 -5.56
C GLN A 523 36.84 -16.61 -6.15
N ARG A 524 37.66 -15.72 -5.62
CA ARG A 524 37.83 -14.34 -6.10
C ARG A 524 39.32 -13.98 -6.17
N ALA A 525 39.63 -12.77 -6.60
CA ALA A 525 41.01 -12.29 -6.71
C ALA A 525 41.71 -12.32 -5.33
N GLY A 526 42.66 -13.24 -5.16
CA GLY A 526 43.50 -13.36 -3.96
C GLY A 526 42.90 -14.14 -2.79
N GLU A 527 41.70 -14.71 -2.92
CA GLU A 527 41.06 -15.47 -1.83
C GLU A 527 40.12 -16.57 -2.35
N GLN A 528 40.12 -17.70 -1.63
CA GLN A 528 39.11 -18.76 -1.75
C GLN A 528 38.52 -19.02 -0.37
N PHE A 529 37.19 -19.12 -0.27
CA PHE A 529 36.52 -19.48 0.96
C PHE A 529 35.34 -20.41 0.74
N THR A 530 35.00 -21.15 1.79
CA THR A 530 33.90 -22.11 1.78
C THR A 530 32.97 -21.85 2.94
N LEU A 531 31.70 -21.61 2.63
CA LEU A 531 30.61 -21.64 3.60
C LEU A 531 29.91 -23.00 3.50
N GLU A 532 29.69 -23.64 4.63
CA GLU A 532 29.03 -24.95 4.72
C GLU A 532 27.91 -24.90 5.76
N GLN A 533 26.75 -25.46 5.41
CA GLN A 533 25.60 -25.54 6.29
C GLN A 533 25.53 -26.93 6.93
N ALA A 534 25.62 -26.97 8.27
CA ALA A 534 25.45 -28.19 9.06
C ALA A 534 24.33 -27.98 10.08
N ASN A 535 23.31 -28.86 10.08
CA ASN A 535 22.14 -28.77 10.96
C ASN A 535 21.42 -27.41 10.92
N GLY A 536 21.33 -26.79 9.74
CA GLY A 536 20.68 -25.49 9.54
C GLY A 536 21.55 -24.27 9.86
N THR A 537 22.75 -24.46 10.43
CA THR A 537 23.66 -23.36 10.79
C THR A 537 24.82 -23.28 9.80
N TRP A 538 25.07 -22.08 9.28
CA TRP A 538 26.22 -21.83 8.41
C TRP A 538 27.51 -21.74 9.22
N ARG A 539 28.61 -22.23 8.64
CA ARG A 539 29.98 -22.11 9.16
C ARG A 539 30.94 -21.81 8.03
N LEU A 540 32.04 -21.14 8.37
CA LEU A 540 33.21 -21.02 7.50
C LEU A 540 33.99 -22.34 7.64
N ALA A 541 34.12 -23.08 6.55
CA ALA A 541 34.89 -24.34 6.52
C ALA A 541 36.32 -24.12 6.00
N ALA A 542 36.53 -23.10 5.16
CA ALA A 542 37.83 -22.67 4.67
C ALA A 542 37.83 -21.14 4.47
N PRO A 543 38.96 -20.43 4.69
CA PRO A 543 40.30 -20.96 4.97
C PRO A 543 40.51 -21.47 6.40
N VAL A 544 39.58 -21.20 7.32
CA VAL A 544 39.60 -21.69 8.70
C VAL A 544 38.23 -22.24 9.07
N HIS A 545 38.19 -23.17 10.03
CA HIS A 545 36.94 -23.60 10.67
C HIS A 545 36.50 -22.56 11.69
N ALA A 546 35.45 -21.80 11.38
CA ALA A 546 34.95 -20.76 12.27
C ALA A 546 33.43 -20.57 12.14
N ASP A 547 32.81 -20.05 13.21
CA ASP A 547 31.44 -19.58 13.14
C ASP A 547 31.33 -18.35 12.23
N VAL A 548 30.16 -18.22 11.60
CA VAL A 548 29.81 -17.08 10.75
C VAL A 548 28.56 -16.39 11.25
N ASP A 549 28.37 -15.16 10.80
CA ASP A 549 27.09 -14.48 10.82
C ASP A 549 26.12 -15.22 9.87
N SER A 550 25.27 -16.05 10.47
CA SER A 550 24.27 -16.85 9.75
C SER A 550 23.32 -16.00 8.90
N SER A 551 23.09 -14.72 9.25
CA SER A 551 22.26 -13.81 8.45
C SER A 551 22.96 -13.48 7.14
N LYS A 552 24.25 -13.09 7.20
CA LYS A 552 25.04 -12.77 5.99
C LYS A 552 25.26 -13.98 5.10
N ALA A 553 25.59 -15.14 5.68
CA ALA A 553 25.74 -16.38 4.91
C ALA A 553 24.41 -16.81 4.27
N GLY A 554 23.30 -16.70 5.02
CA GLY A 554 21.96 -16.97 4.51
C GLY A 554 21.52 -15.99 3.41
N GLN A 555 21.92 -14.72 3.49
CA GLN A 555 21.70 -13.74 2.44
C GLN A 555 22.42 -14.15 1.15
N LEU A 556 23.72 -14.49 1.21
CA LEU A 556 24.46 -14.97 0.04
C LEU A 556 23.78 -16.20 -0.58
N ALA A 557 23.39 -17.18 0.24
CA ALA A 557 22.69 -18.37 -0.24
C ALA A 557 21.35 -18.03 -0.92
N GLY A 558 20.59 -17.10 -0.35
CA GLY A 558 19.31 -16.64 -0.91
C GLY A 558 19.46 -15.86 -2.22
N ASP A 559 20.47 -14.99 -2.30
CA ASP A 559 20.77 -14.20 -3.50
C ASP A 559 21.21 -15.10 -4.66
N LEU A 560 22.00 -16.15 -4.37
CA LEU A 560 22.41 -17.13 -5.37
C LEU A 560 21.29 -18.10 -5.75
N GLY A 561 20.46 -18.53 -4.80
CA GLY A 561 19.35 -19.47 -5.07
C GLY A 561 18.25 -18.85 -5.94
N ARG A 562 17.98 -17.54 -5.74
CA ARG A 562 17.03 -16.76 -6.53
C ARG A 562 17.70 -15.93 -7.62
N LEU A 563 18.87 -16.35 -8.09
CA LEU A 563 19.59 -15.61 -9.10
C LEU A 563 18.76 -15.48 -10.38
N GLU A 564 18.47 -14.24 -10.75
CA GLU A 564 17.82 -13.88 -12.00
C GLU A 564 18.79 -13.14 -12.91
N ALA A 565 18.86 -13.59 -14.16
CA ALA A 565 19.49 -12.85 -15.24
C ALA A 565 18.72 -11.55 -15.50
N THR A 566 19.44 -10.44 -15.59
CA THR A 566 18.87 -9.17 -16.07
C THR A 566 18.51 -9.29 -17.56
N GLU A 567 19.39 -9.96 -18.30
CA GLU A 567 19.28 -10.21 -19.73
C GLU A 567 20.10 -11.46 -20.08
N TYR A 568 19.58 -12.31 -20.95
CA TYR A 568 20.38 -13.32 -21.65
C TYR A 568 20.90 -12.70 -22.95
N LEU A 569 22.20 -12.83 -23.23
CA LEU A 569 22.83 -12.29 -24.45
C LEU A 569 22.88 -13.32 -25.57
N THR A 570 23.06 -14.59 -25.18
CA THR A 570 23.03 -15.74 -26.09
C THR A 570 22.73 -17.00 -25.30
N LEU A 571 22.06 -17.97 -25.94
CA LEU A 571 21.85 -19.31 -25.37
C LEU A 571 22.99 -20.27 -25.69
N SER A 572 23.86 -19.89 -26.63
CA SER A 572 25.04 -20.66 -27.01
C SER A 572 26.14 -19.70 -27.45
N ALA A 573 27.05 -19.36 -26.54
CA ALA A 573 28.19 -18.49 -26.83
C ALA A 573 29.28 -19.27 -27.57
N GLN A 574 29.91 -18.64 -28.57
CA GLN A 574 31.09 -19.22 -29.22
C GLN A 574 32.29 -19.16 -28.26
N PRO A 575 33.20 -20.16 -28.29
CA PRO A 575 34.36 -20.19 -27.40
C PRO A 575 35.22 -18.92 -27.44
N LYS A 576 35.34 -18.28 -28.61
CA LYS A 576 36.09 -17.02 -28.79
C LYS A 576 35.48 -15.85 -28.00
N ASP A 577 34.15 -15.75 -27.98
CA ASP A 577 33.44 -14.67 -27.30
C ASP A 577 33.49 -14.79 -25.77
N LEU A 578 33.61 -16.02 -25.25
CA LEU A 578 33.75 -16.27 -23.82
C LEU A 578 34.99 -15.58 -23.24
N ASP A 579 36.09 -15.51 -24.00
CA ASP A 579 37.31 -14.83 -23.54
C ASP A 579 37.32 -13.34 -23.92
N GLU A 580 37.20 -13.05 -25.21
CA GLU A 580 37.37 -11.68 -25.74
C GLU A 580 36.27 -10.74 -25.25
N SER A 581 35.01 -11.14 -25.39
CA SER A 581 33.84 -10.30 -25.12
C SER A 581 33.40 -10.34 -23.65
N TYR A 582 33.38 -11.51 -23.03
CA TYR A 582 32.76 -11.69 -21.71
C TYR A 582 33.75 -11.89 -20.55
N GLY A 583 34.98 -12.36 -20.82
CA GLY A 583 35.96 -12.71 -19.79
C GLY A 583 35.55 -13.86 -18.87
N LEU A 584 34.80 -14.83 -19.40
CA LEU A 584 34.32 -16.03 -18.70
C LEU A 584 35.28 -17.23 -18.83
N THR A 585 36.29 -17.16 -19.72
CA THR A 585 37.39 -18.15 -19.77
C THR A 585 38.33 -18.02 -18.57
N LYS A 586 38.56 -16.78 -18.12
CA LYS A 586 39.27 -16.44 -16.88
C LYS A 586 38.35 -15.58 -16.02
N PRO A 587 37.36 -16.18 -15.36
CA PRO A 587 36.36 -15.44 -14.60
C PRO A 587 37.04 -14.63 -13.49
N VAL A 588 36.56 -13.40 -13.26
CA VAL A 588 37.02 -12.58 -12.13
C VAL A 588 36.61 -13.18 -10.79
N MET A 589 35.55 -14.01 -10.81
CA MET A 589 35.02 -14.69 -9.63
C MET A 589 34.21 -15.92 -10.03
N THR A 590 34.24 -16.95 -9.17
CA THR A 590 33.36 -18.12 -9.33
C THR A 590 32.68 -18.48 -8.01
N ALA A 591 31.45 -18.96 -8.09
CA ALA A 591 30.72 -19.51 -6.95
C ALA A 591 30.24 -20.93 -7.29
N LYS A 592 30.71 -21.93 -6.56
CA LYS A 592 30.26 -23.32 -6.68
C LYS A 592 29.26 -23.62 -5.58
N LEU A 593 28.06 -24.02 -5.97
CA LEU A 593 26.92 -24.31 -5.13
C LEU A 593 26.70 -25.81 -5.09
N SER A 594 26.76 -26.39 -3.90
CA SER A 594 26.40 -27.80 -3.67
C SER A 594 25.11 -27.85 -2.85
N PHE A 595 24.23 -28.78 -3.18
CA PHE A 595 22.89 -28.87 -2.59
C PHE A 595 22.80 -29.96 -1.52
N THR A 596 21.83 -29.82 -0.62
CA THR A 596 21.54 -30.77 0.46
C THR A 596 21.05 -32.12 -0.08
N ASP A 597 20.30 -32.11 -1.19
CA ASP A 597 20.00 -33.32 -1.96
C ASP A 597 21.21 -33.69 -2.82
N ALA A 598 21.93 -34.74 -2.39
CA ALA A 598 23.11 -35.26 -3.08
C ALA A 598 22.83 -35.73 -4.54
N LYS A 599 21.56 -35.91 -4.94
CA LYS A 599 21.19 -36.21 -6.32
C LYS A 599 21.21 -34.98 -7.23
N LYS A 600 21.12 -33.76 -6.68
CA LYS A 600 21.20 -32.52 -7.46
C LYS A 600 22.67 -32.22 -7.76
N PRO A 601 23.07 -32.10 -9.04
CA PRO A 601 24.45 -31.80 -9.39
C PRO A 601 24.83 -30.39 -8.93
N ALA A 602 26.07 -30.23 -8.44
CA ALA A 602 26.61 -28.92 -8.08
C ALA A 602 26.59 -27.97 -9.27
N GLN A 603 26.26 -26.70 -9.04
CA GLN A 603 26.23 -25.66 -10.06
C GLN A 603 27.35 -24.67 -9.81
N LYS A 604 28.11 -24.33 -10.84
CA LYS A 604 29.20 -23.37 -10.74
C LYS A 604 28.89 -22.14 -11.58
N LEU A 605 28.68 -21.01 -10.90
CA LEU A 605 28.52 -19.71 -11.51
C LEU A 605 29.89 -19.12 -11.80
N LEU A 606 30.11 -18.71 -13.05
CA LEU A 606 31.27 -17.98 -13.52
C LEU A 606 30.85 -16.53 -13.72
N VAL A 607 31.60 -15.58 -13.14
CA VAL A 607 31.37 -14.13 -13.30
C VAL A 607 32.57 -13.54 -14.03
N GLY A 608 32.30 -12.83 -15.12
CA GLY A 608 33.28 -12.24 -16.04
C GLY A 608 33.42 -10.72 -15.88
N LYS A 609 33.72 -10.05 -16.99
CA LYS A 609 33.96 -8.59 -17.03
C LYS A 609 32.70 -7.79 -16.69
N GLU A 610 32.90 -6.59 -16.16
CA GLU A 610 31.84 -5.59 -16.06
C GLU A 610 31.42 -5.14 -17.46
N ARG A 611 30.10 -5.02 -17.67
CA ARG A 611 29.49 -4.47 -18.88
C ARG A 611 29.64 -2.95 -18.86
N GLN A 612 30.44 -2.43 -19.80
CA GLN A 612 30.78 -1.01 -19.87
C GLN A 612 29.55 -0.10 -19.78
N GLY A 613 29.55 0.79 -18.78
CA GLY A 613 28.51 1.81 -18.59
C GLY A 613 27.19 1.32 -17.97
N LYS A 614 27.08 0.07 -17.52
CA LYS A 614 25.79 -0.50 -17.06
C LYS A 614 25.74 -1.08 -15.64
N GLN A 615 26.81 -1.00 -14.83
CA GLN A 615 26.84 -1.59 -13.46
C GLN A 615 26.31 -3.03 -13.43
N GLU A 616 26.76 -3.82 -14.38
CA GLU A 616 26.25 -5.14 -14.73
C GLU A 616 27.44 -6.02 -15.06
N TYR A 617 27.37 -7.33 -14.80
CA TYR A 617 28.49 -8.25 -15.04
C TYR A 617 28.06 -9.42 -15.90
N PHE A 618 28.91 -9.82 -16.84
CA PHE A 618 28.65 -11.04 -17.62
C PHE A 618 28.78 -12.26 -16.70
N ALA A 619 27.91 -13.25 -16.88
CA ALA A 619 27.91 -14.47 -16.10
C ALA A 619 27.44 -15.67 -16.92
N LYS A 620 27.82 -16.86 -16.46
CA LYS A 620 27.45 -18.15 -17.07
C LYS A 620 27.47 -19.25 -16.02
N LEU A 621 26.58 -20.23 -16.13
CA LEU A 621 26.73 -21.51 -15.43
C LEU A 621 27.73 -22.39 -16.19
N GLU A 622 28.71 -22.97 -15.53
CA GLU A 622 29.71 -23.85 -16.16
C GLU A 622 29.03 -24.99 -16.96
N SER A 623 27.95 -25.54 -16.43
CA SER A 623 27.12 -26.61 -16.99
C SER A 623 26.25 -26.22 -18.21
N ALA A 624 26.06 -24.91 -18.48
CA ALA A 624 25.16 -24.44 -19.53
C ALA A 624 25.89 -23.49 -20.52
N PRO A 625 25.59 -23.54 -21.84
CA PRO A 625 26.28 -22.72 -22.84
C PRO A 625 25.78 -21.26 -22.91
N ALA A 626 24.71 -20.93 -22.19
CA ALA A 626 24.11 -19.61 -22.18
C ALA A 626 24.95 -18.57 -21.41
N VAL A 627 25.04 -17.36 -21.95
CA VAL A 627 25.67 -16.21 -21.30
C VAL A 627 24.61 -15.17 -20.99
N PHE A 628 24.60 -14.72 -19.74
CA PHE A 628 23.65 -13.75 -19.22
C PHE A 628 24.36 -12.66 -18.43
N VAL A 629 23.58 -11.70 -17.96
CA VAL A 629 24.06 -10.55 -17.19
C VAL A 629 23.46 -10.58 -15.80
N ILE A 630 24.29 -10.39 -14.78
CA ILE A 630 23.87 -10.21 -13.39
C ILE A 630 24.05 -8.75 -12.96
N LYS A 631 23.25 -8.31 -11.99
CA LYS A 631 23.36 -6.96 -11.44
C LYS A 631 24.58 -6.82 -10.54
N LYS A 632 25.05 -5.58 -10.36
CA LYS A 632 26.16 -5.24 -9.46
C LYS A 632 25.94 -5.72 -8.02
N GLU A 633 24.71 -5.75 -7.51
CA GLU A 633 24.46 -6.19 -6.13
C GLU A 633 24.86 -7.66 -5.91
N ILE A 634 24.55 -8.55 -6.86
CA ILE A 634 24.95 -9.97 -6.77
C ILE A 634 26.46 -10.11 -6.86
N HIS A 635 27.09 -9.35 -7.75
CA HIS A 635 28.54 -9.30 -7.87
C HIS A 635 29.18 -8.85 -6.54
N ASP A 636 28.69 -7.76 -5.94
CA ASP A 636 29.24 -7.20 -4.71
C ASP A 636 29.06 -8.13 -3.52
N THR A 637 27.90 -8.81 -3.39
CA THR A 637 27.67 -9.81 -2.34
C THR A 637 28.66 -10.97 -2.47
N LEU A 638 28.90 -11.46 -3.69
CA LEU A 638 29.90 -12.51 -3.94
C LEU A 638 31.34 -12.03 -3.73
N ASN A 639 31.62 -10.75 -3.96
CA ASN A 639 32.95 -10.16 -3.82
C ASN A 639 33.29 -9.78 -2.37
N GLN A 640 32.43 -10.06 -1.39
CA GLN A 640 32.78 -9.89 0.03
C GLN A 640 33.90 -10.85 0.44
N ASP A 641 34.77 -10.39 1.35
CA ASP A 641 35.82 -11.23 1.90
C ASP A 641 35.30 -12.24 2.93
N SER A 642 36.07 -13.30 3.17
CA SER A 642 35.67 -14.32 4.14
C SER A 642 35.62 -13.81 5.59
N LEU A 643 36.31 -12.71 5.90
CA LEU A 643 36.28 -12.04 7.20
C LEU A 643 34.94 -11.32 7.44
N ALA A 644 34.27 -10.84 6.39
CA ALA A 644 32.98 -10.14 6.47
C ALA A 644 31.86 -11.03 6.99
N TYR A 645 31.99 -12.36 6.79
CA TYR A 645 31.06 -13.36 7.32
C TYR A 645 31.35 -13.72 8.78
N ARG A 646 32.43 -13.27 9.41
CA ARG A 646 32.70 -13.58 10.82
C ARG A 646 31.79 -12.77 11.75
N PRO A 647 31.32 -13.33 12.88
CA PRO A 647 30.45 -12.63 13.81
C PRO A 647 31.21 -11.53 14.55
N LEU A 648 30.69 -10.30 14.51
CA LEU A 648 31.32 -9.15 15.17
C LEU A 648 31.17 -9.19 16.70
N GLN A 649 30.18 -9.93 17.21
CA GLN A 649 30.05 -10.25 18.63
C GLN A 649 31.09 -11.29 19.01
N LEU A 650 32.06 -10.93 19.85
CA LEU A 650 33.14 -11.83 20.27
C LEU A 650 32.68 -12.76 21.38
N TRP A 651 31.96 -12.22 22.36
CA TRP A 651 31.26 -12.99 23.38
C TRP A 651 30.14 -12.16 24.01
N GLN A 652 29.28 -12.84 24.79
CA GLN A 652 28.27 -12.21 25.63
C GLN A 652 28.20 -12.99 26.95
N VAL A 653 28.31 -12.27 28.07
CA VAL A 653 28.31 -12.80 29.45
C VAL A 653 27.28 -12.03 30.26
N PRO A 654 26.37 -12.67 31.01
CA PRO A 654 25.48 -11.96 31.93
C PRO A 654 26.28 -11.26 33.04
N ALA A 655 26.01 -9.98 33.31
CA ALA A 655 26.71 -9.21 34.35
C ALA A 655 26.67 -9.89 35.73
N ALA A 656 25.55 -10.54 36.08
CA ALA A 656 25.38 -11.27 37.33
C ALA A 656 26.34 -12.47 37.51
N ASP A 657 26.93 -12.97 36.42
CA ASP A 657 27.86 -14.10 36.44
C ASP A 657 29.33 -13.62 36.54
N VAL A 658 29.61 -12.32 36.41
CA VAL A 658 30.97 -11.77 36.52
C VAL A 658 31.41 -11.76 37.98
N LYS A 659 32.57 -12.38 38.27
CA LYS A 659 33.15 -12.44 39.62
C LYS A 659 34.39 -11.57 39.78
N GLU A 660 35.18 -11.47 38.73
CA GLU A 660 36.44 -10.74 38.77
C GLU A 660 36.77 -10.18 37.38
N LEU A 661 37.34 -8.97 37.36
CA LEU A 661 37.94 -8.35 36.19
C LEU A 661 39.42 -8.13 36.48
N ARG A 662 40.31 -8.46 35.54
CA ARG A 662 41.75 -8.26 35.68
C ARG A 662 42.24 -7.41 34.53
N VAL A 663 43.01 -6.37 34.82
CA VAL A 663 43.60 -5.48 33.81
C VAL A 663 45.09 -5.39 34.07
N GLN A 664 45.88 -5.59 33.01
CA GLN A 664 47.32 -5.50 33.04
C GLN A 664 47.81 -4.61 31.90
N LYS A 665 48.58 -3.58 32.25
CA LYS A 665 49.20 -2.59 31.36
C LYS A 665 50.72 -2.53 31.61
N GLY A 666 51.49 -3.26 30.81
CA GLY A 666 52.91 -3.47 31.10
C GLY A 666 53.11 -4.15 32.45
N GLU A 667 53.89 -3.51 33.34
CA GLU A 667 54.17 -3.98 34.70
C GLU A 667 53.04 -3.66 35.71
N HIS A 668 52.05 -2.83 35.33
CA HIS A 668 50.97 -2.44 36.23
C HIS A 668 49.79 -3.39 36.05
N ASP A 669 49.43 -4.13 37.09
CA ASP A 669 48.25 -4.99 37.11
C ASP A 669 47.31 -4.63 38.25
N TYR A 670 46.00 -4.70 38.03
CA TYR A 670 45.01 -4.63 39.09
C TYR A 670 43.86 -5.59 38.84
N ARG A 671 43.14 -5.92 39.92
CA ARG A 671 42.00 -6.83 39.91
C ARG A 671 40.84 -6.17 40.61
N LEU A 672 39.67 -6.28 39.99
CA LEU A 672 38.39 -5.89 40.57
C LEU A 672 37.66 -7.17 40.93
N LYS A 673 37.46 -7.43 42.22
CA LYS A 673 36.65 -8.56 42.69
C LYS A 673 35.28 -8.05 43.13
N HIS A 674 34.24 -8.68 42.63
CA HIS A 674 32.89 -8.36 43.03
C HIS A 674 32.63 -8.87 44.46
N ASP A 675 32.27 -7.97 45.39
CA ASP A 675 31.98 -8.26 46.79
C ASP A 675 30.60 -7.70 47.16
N ALA A 676 29.60 -8.60 47.21
CA ALA A 676 28.18 -8.34 47.43
C ALA A 676 27.56 -7.30 46.47
N SER A 677 27.73 -6.01 46.75
CA SER A 677 27.20 -4.87 45.98
C SER A 677 28.26 -3.85 45.56
N SER A 678 29.54 -4.17 45.74
CA SER A 678 30.66 -3.26 45.47
C SER A 678 31.83 -4.00 44.82
N TRP A 679 32.72 -3.26 44.16
CA TRP A 679 33.93 -3.81 43.58
C TRP A 679 35.13 -3.51 44.47
N LYS A 680 35.95 -4.52 44.78
CA LYS A 680 37.21 -4.37 45.53
C LYS A 680 38.39 -4.37 44.58
N ILE A 681 39.20 -3.32 44.66
CA ILE A 681 40.48 -3.19 43.97
C ILE A 681 41.55 -3.94 44.77
N SER A 682 42.37 -4.73 44.08
CA SER A 682 43.58 -5.36 44.63
C SER A 682 44.70 -5.35 43.57
N GLY A 683 45.95 -5.44 44.00
CA GLY A 683 47.14 -5.34 43.14
C GLY A 683 48.10 -4.26 43.65
N PRO A 684 48.08 -3.04 43.09
CA PRO A 684 48.97 -1.96 43.51
C PRO A 684 48.63 -1.43 44.91
N PHE A 685 47.37 -1.57 45.32
CA PHE A 685 46.84 -1.25 46.64
C PHE A 685 45.51 -2.00 46.85
N ASP A 686 45.05 -2.08 48.10
CA ASP A 686 43.70 -2.54 48.44
C ASP A 686 42.77 -1.34 48.62
N GLY A 687 41.63 -1.33 47.93
CA GLY A 687 40.67 -0.24 47.98
C GLY A 687 39.29 -0.64 47.48
N SER A 688 38.30 0.25 47.63
CA SER A 688 36.96 0.06 47.08
C SER A 688 36.82 0.89 45.81
N ALA A 689 36.31 0.28 44.75
CA ALA A 689 35.88 0.97 43.54
C ALA A 689 34.38 1.28 43.61
N THR A 690 33.97 2.42 43.06
CA THR A 690 32.55 2.75 42.97
C THR A 690 31.89 1.96 41.84
N PRO A 691 30.65 1.46 42.01
CA PRO A 691 29.91 0.81 40.93
C PRO A 691 29.85 1.66 39.66
N GLU A 692 29.71 2.98 39.80
CA GLU A 692 29.63 3.93 38.68
C GLU A 692 30.94 4.00 37.88
N ALA A 693 32.10 3.87 38.54
CA ALA A 693 33.40 3.89 37.88
C ALA A 693 33.73 2.56 37.19
N VAL A 694 33.27 1.43 37.73
CA VAL A 694 33.51 0.09 37.15
C VAL A 694 32.51 -0.24 36.04
N LYS A 695 31.30 0.33 36.09
CA LYS A 695 30.22 0.01 35.16
C LYS A 695 30.60 0.10 33.67
N PRO A 696 31.29 1.15 33.17
CA PRO A 696 31.67 1.21 31.75
C PRO A 696 32.58 0.05 31.33
N LEU A 697 33.52 -0.33 32.19
CA LEU A 697 34.43 -1.47 31.99
C LEU A 697 33.65 -2.79 31.97
N GLU A 698 32.75 -3.00 32.94
CA GLU A 698 31.92 -4.21 33.04
C GLU A 698 30.94 -4.34 31.86
N ASP A 699 30.21 -3.27 31.53
CA ASP A 699 29.23 -3.25 30.43
C ASP A 699 29.89 -3.57 29.08
N GLU A 700 31.11 -3.08 28.86
CA GLU A 700 31.84 -3.33 27.62
C GLU A 700 32.41 -4.75 27.57
N LEU A 701 32.98 -5.26 28.67
CA LEU A 701 33.55 -6.61 28.71
C LEU A 701 32.48 -7.71 28.72
N THR A 702 31.29 -7.46 29.26
CA THR A 702 30.18 -8.42 29.25
C THR A 702 29.55 -8.58 27.86
N ASN A 703 29.64 -7.57 27.00
CA ASN A 703 29.05 -7.57 25.66
C ASN A 703 30.08 -7.19 24.57
N LEU A 704 31.25 -7.81 24.61
CA LEU A 704 32.38 -7.41 23.78
C LEU A 704 32.11 -7.62 22.28
N ARG A 705 32.27 -6.54 21.52
CA ARG A 705 32.18 -6.51 20.05
C ARG A 705 33.47 -5.98 19.42
N CYS A 706 33.77 -6.47 18.23
CA CYS A 706 34.78 -5.87 17.36
C CYS A 706 34.12 -5.06 16.24
N GLU A 707 34.87 -4.13 15.65
CA GLU A 707 34.46 -3.40 14.45
C GLU A 707 34.54 -4.29 13.20
N ARG A 708 35.62 -5.09 13.12
CA ARG A 708 35.88 -6.05 12.04
C ARG A 708 36.97 -7.03 12.42
N TYR A 709 37.07 -8.12 11.66
CA TYR A 709 38.24 -8.98 11.67
C TYR A 709 39.33 -8.38 10.77
N ALA A 710 40.59 -8.52 11.19
CA ALA A 710 41.76 -8.11 10.41
C ALA A 710 42.36 -9.29 9.64
N VAL A 711 42.46 -10.46 10.29
CA VAL A 711 42.91 -11.73 9.68
C VAL A 711 42.30 -12.93 10.41
N HIS A 712 42.12 -14.05 9.71
CA HIS A 712 41.63 -15.30 10.31
C HIS A 712 42.63 -15.95 11.25
N THR A 713 43.90 -15.95 10.87
CA THR A 713 45.02 -16.49 11.65
C THR A 713 46.22 -15.57 11.43
N ALA A 714 46.75 -15.02 12.52
CA ALA A 714 47.95 -14.18 12.46
C ALA A 714 49.21 -15.04 12.31
N LYS A 715 50.03 -14.79 11.28
CA LYS A 715 51.35 -15.42 11.17
C LYS A 715 52.42 -14.72 12.03
N ASP A 716 52.26 -13.41 12.26
CA ASP A 716 53.16 -12.59 13.06
C ASP A 716 52.37 -11.66 13.98
N LEU A 717 52.44 -11.90 15.30
CA LEU A 717 51.77 -11.08 16.31
C LEU A 717 52.43 -9.71 16.53
N ALA A 718 53.73 -9.57 16.21
CA ALA A 718 54.45 -8.30 16.38
C ALA A 718 53.94 -7.24 15.41
N SER A 719 53.55 -7.64 14.19
CA SER A 719 52.88 -6.77 13.22
C SER A 719 51.58 -6.14 13.72
N TYR A 720 50.99 -6.66 14.80
CA TYR A 720 49.78 -6.14 15.46
C TYR A 720 50.05 -5.60 16.88
N GLY A 721 51.30 -5.69 17.37
CA GLY A 721 51.67 -5.34 18.75
C GLY A 721 51.04 -6.26 19.79
N LEU A 722 50.81 -7.53 19.44
CA LEU A 722 50.18 -8.54 20.31
C LEU A 722 51.19 -9.54 20.90
N ASP A 723 52.44 -9.52 20.43
CA ASP A 723 53.59 -10.18 21.07
C ASP A 723 53.92 -9.54 22.43
N LYS A 724 53.75 -8.21 22.51
CA LYS A 724 53.80 -7.39 23.73
C LYS A 724 52.53 -6.54 23.79
N PRO A 725 51.41 -7.10 24.27
CA PRO A 725 50.14 -6.40 24.26
C PRO A 725 50.21 -5.11 25.08
N TYR A 726 49.63 -4.05 24.54
CA TYR A 726 49.40 -2.79 25.24
C TYR A 726 48.55 -2.99 26.50
N LEU A 727 47.51 -3.82 26.41
CA LEU A 727 46.68 -4.24 27.54
C LEU A 727 46.34 -5.74 27.45
N ARG A 728 46.37 -6.42 28.59
CA ARG A 728 45.74 -7.73 28.79
C ARG A 728 44.59 -7.56 29.76
N VAL A 729 43.38 -7.86 29.30
CA VAL A 729 42.15 -7.77 30.08
C VAL A 729 41.55 -9.16 30.20
N ALA A 730 41.14 -9.54 31.41
CA ALA A 730 40.46 -10.82 31.64
C ALA A 730 39.14 -10.60 32.39
N LEU A 731 38.09 -11.23 31.89
CA LEU A 731 36.80 -11.35 32.56
C LEU A 731 36.69 -12.78 33.11
N VAL A 732 36.39 -12.89 34.39
CA VAL A 732 36.28 -14.15 35.12
C VAL A 732 34.81 -14.34 35.51
N GLU A 733 34.17 -15.36 34.92
CA GLU A 733 32.75 -15.67 35.13
C GLU A 733 32.55 -16.98 35.91
N GLU A 734 31.46 -17.07 36.68
CA GLU A 734 31.04 -18.31 37.33
C GLU A 734 30.39 -19.26 36.32
N GLU A 735 30.92 -20.48 36.20
CA GLU A 735 30.43 -21.48 35.26
C GLU A 735 29.24 -22.23 35.88
N LYS A 736 28.02 -21.87 35.48
CA LYS A 736 26.79 -22.58 35.84
C LYS A 736 26.59 -23.77 34.91
N ASP A 737 27.15 -24.93 35.26
CA ASP A 737 26.85 -26.18 34.55
C ASP A 737 25.39 -26.60 34.83
N LYS A 738 24.56 -26.63 33.77
CA LYS A 738 23.13 -26.98 33.87
C LYS A 738 22.88 -28.48 34.04
N ALA A 739 23.91 -29.34 33.97
CA ALA A 739 23.73 -30.80 33.94
C ALA A 739 24.18 -31.54 35.23
N LYS A 740 24.99 -30.94 36.11
CA LYS A 740 25.37 -31.52 37.42
C LYS A 740 26.02 -30.44 38.30
N PRO A 741 25.68 -30.28 39.59
CA PRO A 741 26.40 -29.35 40.46
C PRO A 741 27.79 -29.92 40.80
N PRO A 742 28.91 -29.29 40.43
CA PRO A 742 30.21 -29.65 40.98
C PRO A 742 30.31 -29.16 42.44
N ALA A 743 31.05 -29.89 43.27
CA ALA A 743 31.28 -29.56 44.70
C ALA A 743 32.11 -28.28 44.95
N LYS A 744 32.57 -27.62 43.87
CA LYS A 744 33.16 -26.27 43.83
C LYS A 744 32.74 -25.60 42.51
N PRO A 745 32.39 -24.30 42.49
CA PRO A 745 32.07 -23.62 41.24
C PRO A 745 33.30 -23.60 40.33
N ALA A 746 33.16 -24.16 39.13
CA ALA A 746 34.13 -23.97 38.06
C ALA A 746 34.05 -22.50 37.60
N VAL A 747 35.17 -21.93 37.20
CA VAL A 747 35.28 -20.52 36.83
C VAL A 747 35.88 -20.46 35.44
N LYS A 748 35.27 -19.71 34.53
CA LYS A 748 35.74 -19.54 33.16
C LYS A 748 36.40 -18.18 32.98
N GLU A 749 37.63 -18.16 32.46
CA GLU A 749 38.37 -16.92 32.16
C GLU A 749 38.30 -16.62 30.66
N ARG A 750 37.88 -15.40 30.32
CA ARG A 750 37.89 -14.86 28.96
C ARG A 750 38.92 -13.75 28.87
N VAL A 751 39.90 -13.89 27.97
CA VAL A 751 41.03 -12.96 27.85
C VAL A 751 40.95 -12.18 26.56
N LEU A 752 41.10 -10.86 26.64
CA LEU A 752 41.28 -9.94 25.53
C LEU A 752 42.70 -9.35 25.59
N LEU A 753 43.48 -9.59 24.54
CA LEU A 753 44.78 -8.95 24.33
C LEU A 753 44.60 -7.78 23.37
N ILE A 754 45.07 -6.59 23.74
CA ILE A 754 44.96 -5.36 22.95
C ILE A 754 46.36 -4.93 22.57
N GLY A 755 46.60 -4.71 21.29
CA GLY A 755 47.90 -4.35 20.73
C GLY A 755 47.99 -2.88 20.32
N LYS A 756 48.71 -2.64 19.22
CA LYS A 756 48.99 -1.29 18.73
C LYS A 756 47.78 -0.66 18.02
N PRO A 757 47.74 0.68 17.88
CA PRO A 757 46.76 1.39 17.05
C PRO A 757 46.74 0.90 15.60
N THR A 758 45.57 0.93 14.97
CA THR A 758 45.40 0.48 13.58
C THR A 758 46.10 1.38 12.55
N ALA A 759 46.33 2.65 12.89
CA ALA A 759 47.12 3.62 12.14
C ALA A 759 47.72 4.66 13.10
N LYS A 760 48.62 5.52 12.58
CA LYS A 760 49.11 6.69 13.31
C LYS A 760 47.89 7.56 13.68
N ASP A 761 47.74 7.88 14.96
CA ASP A 761 46.62 8.65 15.54
C ASP A 761 45.25 7.94 15.57
N ALA A 762 45.16 6.67 15.16
CA ALA A 762 43.92 5.91 15.28
C ALA A 762 43.62 5.57 16.75
N LYS A 763 42.34 5.67 17.13
CA LYS A 763 41.87 5.27 18.46
C LYS A 763 41.41 3.81 18.53
N SER A 764 41.15 3.19 17.38
CA SER A 764 40.93 1.74 17.29
C SER A 764 42.25 1.00 17.34
N ARG A 765 42.23 -0.20 17.94
CA ARG A 765 43.42 -1.03 18.16
C ARG A 765 43.20 -2.44 17.65
N PHE A 766 44.29 -3.08 17.23
CA PHE A 766 44.27 -4.52 17.00
C PHE A 766 44.08 -5.26 18.32
N ALA A 767 43.32 -6.34 18.31
CA ALA A 767 43.08 -7.16 19.48
C ALA A 767 42.97 -8.64 19.10
N LYS A 768 43.10 -9.52 20.08
CA LYS A 768 43.01 -10.97 19.95
C LYS A 768 42.39 -11.57 21.20
N LEU A 769 41.47 -12.52 21.05
CA LEU A 769 41.00 -13.32 22.19
C LEU A 769 42.08 -14.34 22.57
N GLY A 770 42.27 -14.59 23.86
CA GLY A 770 43.33 -15.48 24.36
C GLY A 770 43.34 -16.86 23.67
N ASP A 771 42.16 -17.42 23.45
CA ASP A 771 41.88 -18.74 22.86
C ASP A 771 41.62 -18.72 21.34
N SER A 772 41.69 -17.56 20.67
CA SER A 772 41.40 -17.44 19.23
C SER A 772 42.62 -17.01 18.43
N GLU A 773 42.92 -17.65 17.30
CA GLU A 773 44.02 -17.22 16.41
C GLU A 773 43.71 -15.95 15.60
N ALA A 774 42.46 -15.51 15.58
CA ALA A 774 42.01 -14.39 14.78
C ALA A 774 42.42 -13.04 15.40
N ILE A 775 42.82 -12.10 14.54
CA ILE A 775 43.02 -10.72 14.94
C ILE A 775 41.79 -9.92 14.56
N VAL A 776 41.30 -9.15 15.51
CA VAL A 776 40.16 -8.25 15.34
C VAL A 776 40.59 -6.81 15.56
N VAL A 777 39.72 -5.88 15.19
CA VAL A 777 39.87 -4.45 15.51
C VAL A 777 38.79 -4.10 16.52
N ILE A 778 39.20 -3.57 17.66
CA ILE A 778 38.27 -3.01 18.67
C ILE A 778 38.28 -1.49 18.58
N GLY A 779 37.09 -0.90 18.73
CA GLY A 779 36.88 0.53 18.57
C GLY A 779 37.30 1.36 19.78
N GLU A 780 37.29 2.68 19.60
CA GLU A 780 37.64 3.66 20.65
C GLU A 780 36.90 3.41 21.96
N LYS A 781 35.58 3.17 21.90
CA LYS A 781 34.76 2.93 23.08
C LYS A 781 35.28 1.73 23.90
N ALA A 782 35.56 0.62 23.21
CA ALA A 782 36.04 -0.60 23.86
C ALA A 782 37.42 -0.38 24.51
N VAL A 783 38.32 0.29 23.80
CA VAL A 783 39.66 0.63 24.30
C VAL A 783 39.57 1.59 25.48
N ALA A 784 38.77 2.65 25.40
CA ALA A 784 38.62 3.65 26.44
C ALA A 784 38.02 3.08 27.72
N ALA A 785 37.07 2.14 27.62
CA ALA A 785 36.44 1.49 28.77
C ALA A 785 37.40 0.57 29.55
N VAL A 786 38.44 0.03 28.90
CA VAL A 786 39.38 -0.92 29.52
C VAL A 786 40.75 -0.32 29.85
N ASP A 787 41.09 0.84 29.27
CA ASP A 787 42.35 1.54 29.49
C ASP A 787 42.26 2.52 30.66
N HIS A 788 41.95 2.00 31.85
CA HIS A 788 41.91 2.76 33.10
C HIS A 788 43.01 2.32 34.06
N SER A 789 43.48 3.24 34.91
CA SER A 789 44.32 2.88 36.05
C SER A 789 43.47 2.48 37.25
N ALA A 790 44.04 1.73 38.18
CA ALA A 790 43.36 1.39 39.43
C ALA A 790 42.92 2.64 40.23
N LEU A 791 43.65 3.75 40.11
CA LEU A 791 43.34 5.02 40.80
C LEU A 791 42.08 5.69 40.25
N ASP A 792 41.79 5.51 38.95
CA ASP A 792 40.62 6.11 38.30
C ASP A 792 39.30 5.53 38.80
N LEU A 793 39.36 4.33 39.40
CA LEU A 793 38.21 3.57 39.88
C LEU A 793 37.83 3.88 41.33
N LEU A 794 38.66 4.63 42.06
CA LEU A 794 38.41 5.03 43.44
C LEU A 794 37.29 6.09 43.55
N ASP A 795 36.57 6.07 44.67
CA ASP A 795 35.60 7.12 44.98
C ASP A 795 36.30 8.47 45.16
N ARG A 796 35.98 9.44 44.30
CA ARG A 796 36.56 10.79 44.33
C ARG A 796 36.05 11.63 45.49
N LYS A 797 35.00 11.19 46.19
CA LYS A 797 34.45 11.87 47.36
C LYS A 797 35.35 11.62 48.57
N ALA A 798 36.11 12.64 48.96
CA ALA A 798 37.03 12.56 50.09
C ALA A 798 36.31 12.77 51.44
N LEU A 799 35.36 13.71 51.51
CA LEU A 799 34.58 14.00 52.73
C LEU A 799 33.22 14.60 52.39
N ALA A 800 32.20 14.32 53.21
CA ALA A 800 30.94 15.05 53.18
C ALA A 800 30.41 15.29 54.60
N LEU A 801 30.36 16.57 54.98
CA LEU A 801 29.86 17.02 56.28
C LEU A 801 28.48 17.67 56.13
N ASP A 802 27.63 17.53 57.14
CA ASP A 802 26.44 18.37 57.22
C ASP A 802 26.85 19.81 57.50
N ARG A 803 26.47 20.73 56.61
CA ARG A 803 26.81 22.15 56.69
C ARG A 803 26.31 22.81 57.98
N GLN A 804 25.19 22.36 58.54
CA GLN A 804 24.67 22.93 59.79
C GLN A 804 25.45 22.47 61.02
N SER A 805 26.06 21.28 60.95
CA SER A 805 26.89 20.71 62.01
C SER A 805 28.29 21.33 62.11
N ILE A 806 28.79 21.99 61.05
CA ILE A 806 30.11 22.63 61.07
C ILE A 806 30.08 23.85 62.00
N ASN A 807 30.95 23.87 63.01
CA ASN A 807 30.97 24.92 64.03
C ASN A 807 32.26 25.74 64.02
N ARG A 808 33.39 25.16 63.61
CA ARG A 808 34.68 25.84 63.59
C ARG A 808 35.51 25.38 62.40
N ILE A 809 36.19 26.32 61.75
CA ILE A 809 37.18 26.06 60.69
C ILE A 809 38.45 26.84 61.02
N GLU A 810 39.57 26.14 61.05
CA GLU A 810 40.89 26.69 61.37
C GLU A 810 41.82 26.44 60.19
N SER A 811 42.54 27.45 59.73
CA SER A 811 43.56 27.30 58.71
C SER A 811 44.88 27.93 59.14
N THR A 812 45.98 27.25 58.80
CA THR A 812 47.34 27.77 58.94
C THR A 812 48.02 27.69 57.58
N GLY A 813 48.54 28.82 57.11
CA GLY A 813 49.23 28.91 55.83
C GLY A 813 50.02 30.21 55.72
N ASN A 814 51.15 30.17 55.02
CA ASN A 814 52.03 31.33 54.81
C ASN A 814 52.42 32.07 56.13
N GLY A 815 52.55 31.32 57.24
CA GLY A 815 52.90 31.89 58.56
C GLY A 815 51.74 32.59 59.30
N THR A 816 50.54 32.58 58.75
CA THR A 816 49.33 33.16 59.36
C THR A 816 48.35 32.10 59.81
N ARG A 817 47.66 32.36 60.92
CA ARG A 817 46.54 31.55 61.42
C ARG A 817 45.23 32.28 61.21
N LEU A 818 44.20 31.53 60.85
CA LEU A 818 42.83 31.99 60.67
C LEU A 818 41.89 31.01 61.37
N ALA A 819 41.01 31.50 62.25
CA ALA A 819 39.95 30.69 62.85
C ALA A 819 38.59 31.37 62.67
N LEU A 820 37.66 30.64 62.07
CA LEU A 820 36.24 31.00 61.97
C LEU A 820 35.43 30.12 62.91
N GLU A 821 34.53 30.71 63.68
CA GLU A 821 33.64 29.98 64.58
C GLU A 821 32.22 30.53 64.55
N ARG A 822 31.24 29.64 64.63
CA ARG A 822 29.83 30.01 64.70
C ARG A 822 29.45 30.38 66.14
N GLN A 823 29.17 31.66 66.37
CA GLN A 823 28.74 32.20 67.66
C GLN A 823 27.38 32.90 67.52
N GLY A 824 26.40 32.50 68.33
CA GLY A 824 25.06 33.13 68.33
C GLY A 824 24.34 33.05 66.98
N GLY A 825 24.59 32.00 66.19
CA GLY A 825 24.02 31.82 64.85
C GLY A 825 24.79 32.52 63.72
N THR A 826 25.75 33.38 64.03
CA THR A 826 26.61 34.10 63.05
C THR A 826 28.03 33.58 63.04
N TRP A 827 28.70 33.62 61.89
CA TRP A 827 30.11 33.27 61.80
C TRP A 827 31.01 34.45 62.15
N ARG A 828 32.00 34.22 63.01
CA ARG A 828 32.97 35.23 63.43
C ARG A 828 34.37 34.75 63.12
N VAL A 829 35.22 35.67 62.66
CA VAL A 829 36.68 35.47 62.60
C VAL A 829 37.22 35.78 63.99
N LEU A 830 37.81 34.80 64.66
CA LEU A 830 38.30 34.91 66.04
C LEU A 830 39.82 35.01 66.13
N GLU A 831 40.54 34.29 65.27
CA GLU A 831 42.00 34.35 65.17
C GLU A 831 42.36 34.85 63.78
N SER A 832 43.04 35.99 63.71
CA SER A 832 43.58 36.59 62.48
C SER A 832 44.55 37.73 62.86
N PRO A 833 45.27 38.34 61.91
CA PRO A 833 46.01 39.59 62.15
C PRO A 833 45.14 40.78 62.57
N ALA A 834 43.81 40.71 62.40
CA ALA A 834 42.84 41.71 62.85
C ALA A 834 42.13 41.29 64.15
N LEU A 835 41.57 42.27 64.86
CA LEU A 835 40.69 42.01 66.00
C LEU A 835 39.44 41.23 65.56
N PRO A 836 38.80 40.42 66.43
CA PRO A 836 37.67 39.59 66.04
C PRO A 836 36.51 40.36 65.41
N PHE A 837 36.01 39.89 64.28
CA PHE A 837 34.93 40.53 63.51
C PHE A 837 33.93 39.50 62.97
N THR A 838 32.73 39.96 62.59
CA THR A 838 31.71 39.13 61.96
C THR A 838 32.12 38.84 60.51
N ALA A 839 32.18 37.56 60.15
CA ALA A 839 32.55 37.13 58.81
C ALA A 839 31.44 37.43 57.80
N ASP A 840 31.83 37.65 56.55
CA ASP A 840 30.93 37.74 55.41
C ASP A 840 30.22 36.38 55.18
N GLY A 841 28.88 36.42 55.16
CA GLY A 841 28.06 35.21 55.09
C GLY A 841 28.26 34.43 53.80
N GLU A 842 28.38 35.12 52.65
CA GLU A 842 28.55 34.48 51.34
C GLU A 842 29.93 33.82 51.23
N ALA A 843 30.98 34.49 51.74
CA ALA A 843 32.32 33.93 51.78
C ALA A 843 32.41 32.67 52.65
N VAL A 844 31.73 32.65 53.79
CA VAL A 844 31.65 31.47 54.67
C VAL A 844 30.83 30.36 54.02
N ASP A 845 29.69 30.69 53.43
CA ASP A 845 28.79 29.74 52.79
C ASP A 845 29.46 28.98 51.64
N ALA A 846 30.28 29.67 50.85
CA ALA A 846 31.10 29.03 49.81
C ALA A 846 32.11 28.03 50.40
N LEU A 847 32.78 28.38 51.50
CA LEU A 847 33.73 27.48 52.18
C LEU A 847 33.02 26.27 52.79
N LEU A 848 31.85 26.47 53.42
CA LEU A 848 31.03 25.38 53.95
C LEU A 848 30.54 24.44 52.82
N GLY A 849 30.26 24.99 51.64
CA GLY A 849 29.94 24.21 50.45
C GLY A 849 31.02 23.20 50.08
N ILE A 850 32.30 23.62 50.11
CA ILE A 850 33.43 22.72 49.87
C ILE A 850 33.48 21.59 50.90
N TRP A 851 33.35 21.89 52.19
CA TRP A 851 33.38 20.86 53.24
C TRP A 851 32.17 19.92 53.23
N SER A 852 31.02 20.38 52.73
CA SER A 852 29.83 19.54 52.61
C SER A 852 29.96 18.46 51.53
N ASN A 853 30.84 18.67 50.55
CA ASN A 853 31.12 17.72 49.48
C ASN A 853 32.54 17.92 48.95
N LEU A 854 33.53 17.59 49.77
CA LEU A 854 34.94 17.68 49.38
C LEU A 854 35.24 16.57 48.39
N GLN A 855 35.48 16.95 47.15
CA GLN A 855 35.78 16.04 46.05
C GLN A 855 37.18 16.31 45.50
N ALA A 856 37.90 15.22 45.23
CA ALA A 856 39.14 15.27 44.46
C ALA A 856 38.83 15.30 42.96
N GLU A 857 39.71 15.95 42.20
CA GLU A 857 39.72 15.86 40.74
C GLU A 857 40.08 14.42 40.32
N HIS A 858 41.13 13.87 40.93
CA HIS A 858 41.57 12.48 40.86
C HIS A 858 42.53 12.17 42.03
N TYR A 859 42.95 10.91 42.17
CA TYR A 859 43.99 10.49 43.10
C TYR A 859 45.35 10.47 42.40
N ALA A 860 46.37 11.11 43.01
CA ALA A 860 47.75 11.05 42.54
C ALA A 860 48.49 9.79 43.03
N ALA A 861 48.12 9.30 44.21
CA ALA A 861 48.61 8.07 44.80
C ALA A 861 47.61 7.53 45.82
N TYR A 862 47.66 6.23 46.11
CA TYR A 862 46.80 5.60 47.10
C TYR A 862 47.51 4.45 47.82
N GLY A 863 47.24 4.32 49.12
CA GLY A 863 47.75 3.25 49.98
C GLY A 863 48.82 3.71 50.98
N PRO A 864 49.19 2.85 51.93
CA PRO A 864 50.07 3.21 53.06
C PRO A 864 51.52 3.51 52.64
N LYS A 865 51.91 3.16 51.41
CA LYS A 865 53.26 3.36 50.85
C LYS A 865 53.39 4.65 50.02
N ALA A 866 52.36 5.51 49.98
CA ALA A 866 52.43 6.75 49.23
C ALA A 866 53.50 7.69 49.81
N ASP A 867 54.40 8.17 48.96
CA ASP A 867 55.50 9.08 49.34
C ASP A 867 54.98 10.50 49.58
N LEU A 868 54.77 10.87 50.83
CA LEU A 868 54.26 12.19 51.21
C LEU A 868 55.21 13.34 50.84
N ALA A 869 56.52 13.10 50.85
CA ALA A 869 57.51 14.12 50.54
C ALA A 869 57.49 14.46 49.05
N ALA A 870 57.26 13.47 48.19
CA ALA A 870 57.07 13.68 46.75
C ALA A 870 55.94 14.66 46.44
N PHE A 871 54.91 14.75 47.29
CA PHE A 871 53.76 15.65 47.12
C PHE A 871 53.81 16.90 48.02
N GLY A 872 54.88 17.09 48.80
CA GLY A 872 55.03 18.21 49.74
C GLY A 872 54.03 18.17 50.90
N LEU A 873 53.58 16.98 51.30
CA LEU A 873 52.62 16.77 52.39
C LEU A 873 53.30 16.46 53.73
N ASP A 874 54.59 16.14 53.72
CA ASP A 874 55.44 16.09 54.92
C ASP A 874 55.66 17.50 55.52
N LYS A 875 55.68 18.52 54.66
CA LYS A 875 55.73 19.95 55.00
C LYS A 875 54.61 20.69 54.27
N PRO A 876 53.36 20.56 54.72
CA PRO A 876 52.20 21.12 54.03
C PRO A 876 52.31 22.64 53.93
N ALA A 877 51.98 23.17 52.75
CA ALA A 877 51.90 24.61 52.52
C ALA A 877 50.74 25.24 53.31
N HIS A 878 49.63 24.50 53.45
CA HIS A 878 48.50 24.89 54.28
C HIS A 878 47.96 23.67 55.03
N THR A 879 47.49 23.89 56.25
CA THR A 879 46.77 22.91 57.06
C THR A 879 45.42 23.51 57.41
N ILE A 880 44.32 22.83 57.07
CA ILE A 880 42.96 23.28 57.36
C ILE A 880 42.22 22.24 58.18
N THR A 881 41.77 22.60 59.36
CA THR A 881 40.99 21.76 60.26
C THR A 881 39.54 22.23 60.28
N VAL A 882 38.60 21.33 60.00
CA VAL A 882 37.17 21.59 60.18
C VAL A 882 36.65 20.77 61.36
N THR A 883 35.91 21.42 62.26
CA THR A 883 35.28 20.79 63.41
C THR A 883 33.77 20.86 63.25
N ASN A 884 33.13 19.68 63.28
CA ASN A 884 31.69 19.56 63.36
C ASN A 884 31.26 19.20 64.79
N VAL A 885 30.13 19.76 65.20
CA VAL A 885 29.47 19.47 66.47
C VAL A 885 28.37 18.46 66.19
N ALA A 886 28.39 17.33 66.88
CA ALA A 886 27.32 16.36 66.78
C ALA A 886 26.08 16.87 67.53
N GLY A 887 24.90 16.78 66.89
CA GLY A 887 23.62 17.07 67.54
C GLY A 887 23.42 16.19 68.78
N ALA A 888 22.61 16.65 69.73
CA ALA A 888 22.32 15.86 70.93
C ALA A 888 21.63 14.54 70.55
N VAL A 889 22.26 13.41 70.86
CA VAL A 889 21.68 12.08 70.71
C VAL A 889 21.19 11.64 72.08
N ASN A 890 19.89 11.42 72.24
CA ASN A 890 19.26 11.02 73.51
C ASN A 890 19.58 11.97 74.70
N GLY A 891 19.57 13.29 74.47
CA GLY A 891 19.82 14.28 75.52
C GLY A 891 21.26 14.37 76.03
N LYS A 892 22.20 13.60 75.45
CA LYS A 892 23.65 13.74 75.69
C LYS A 892 24.28 14.57 74.58
N PRO A 893 25.16 15.55 74.90
CA PRO A 893 25.92 16.26 73.88
C PRO A 893 26.75 15.26 73.08
N GLY A 894 26.58 15.26 71.75
CA GLY A 894 27.38 14.43 70.87
C GLY A 894 28.84 14.88 70.89
N LYS A 895 29.77 13.94 70.69
CA LYS A 895 31.20 14.25 70.64
C LYS A 895 31.53 14.99 69.34
N ASN A 896 32.24 16.12 69.44
CA ASN A 896 32.75 16.82 68.26
C ASN A 896 33.72 15.92 67.48
N THR A 897 33.62 15.96 66.16
CA THR A 897 34.59 15.32 65.26
C THR A 897 35.35 16.41 64.50
N SER A 898 36.60 16.14 64.13
CA SER A 898 37.45 17.09 63.41
C SER A 898 38.20 16.37 62.31
N HIS A 899 38.32 17.05 61.17
CA HIS A 899 39.03 16.56 59.99
C HIS A 899 40.10 17.57 59.59
N THR A 900 41.30 17.10 59.28
CA THR A 900 42.44 17.92 58.89
C THR A 900 42.80 17.66 57.43
N LEU A 901 42.73 18.69 56.60
CA LEU A 901 43.19 18.65 55.21
C LEU A 901 44.57 19.31 55.10
N LEU A 902 45.55 18.53 54.69
CA LEU A 902 46.89 18.99 54.36
C LEU A 902 46.93 19.37 52.87
N LEU A 903 47.39 20.56 52.52
CA LEU A 903 47.65 20.98 51.15
C LEU A 903 49.15 21.05 50.91
N GLY A 904 49.64 20.28 49.94
CA GLY A 904 51.05 20.17 49.60
C GLY A 904 51.49 21.14 48.50
N LYS A 905 52.47 20.69 47.69
CA LYS A 905 53.00 21.45 46.56
C LYS A 905 51.95 21.56 45.42
N PRO A 906 52.09 22.53 44.50
CA PRO A 906 51.25 22.60 43.30
C PRO A 906 51.24 21.27 42.54
N ALA A 907 50.05 20.85 42.11
CA ALA A 907 49.89 19.64 41.30
C ALA A 907 50.35 19.89 39.86
N GLU A 908 50.99 18.90 39.26
CA GLU A 908 51.42 18.97 37.87
C GLU A 908 50.21 18.95 36.92
N GLY A 909 50.31 19.60 35.76
CA GLY A 909 49.28 19.60 34.71
C GLY A 909 48.19 20.67 34.83
N THR A 910 47.79 21.07 36.04
CA THR A 910 46.70 22.06 36.24
C THR A 910 47.17 23.24 37.10
N ALA A 911 47.30 24.42 36.48
CA ALA A 911 47.70 25.64 37.19
C ALA A 911 46.74 25.98 38.34
N GLY A 912 47.26 26.09 39.55
CA GLY A 912 46.50 26.38 40.77
C GLY A 912 45.93 25.15 41.49
N ALA A 913 45.98 23.96 40.89
CA ALA A 913 45.66 22.72 41.59
C ALA A 913 46.76 22.36 42.59
N ARG A 914 46.42 21.60 43.64
CA ARG A 914 47.39 21.15 44.66
C ARG A 914 47.15 19.71 45.06
N TYR A 915 48.24 19.03 45.42
CA TYR A 915 48.13 17.76 46.12
C TYR A 915 47.58 17.99 47.53
N ALA A 916 46.74 17.07 48.00
CA ALA A 916 46.16 17.13 49.32
C ALA A 916 46.07 15.76 49.98
N ARG A 917 46.01 15.75 51.30
CA ARG A 917 45.72 14.55 52.09
C ARG A 917 44.75 14.89 53.20
N LEU A 918 43.67 14.13 53.27
CA LEU A 918 42.68 14.25 54.34
C LEU A 918 43.04 13.29 55.47
N ASP A 919 43.11 13.83 56.68
CA ASP A 919 43.47 13.14 57.91
C ASP A 919 44.75 12.31 57.74
N SER A 920 44.76 11.09 58.28
CA SER A 920 45.78 10.07 57.99
C SER A 920 45.30 9.07 56.93
N GLY A 921 44.35 9.48 56.08
CA GLY A 921 43.77 8.61 55.04
C GLY A 921 44.80 8.09 54.04
N PRO A 922 44.48 6.99 53.33
CA PRO A 922 45.41 6.35 52.39
C PRO A 922 45.53 7.09 51.04
N GLY A 923 44.66 8.05 50.74
CA GLY A 923 44.62 8.74 49.45
C GLY A 923 45.41 10.06 49.42
N ILE A 924 46.20 10.24 48.37
CA ILE A 924 46.76 11.54 47.98
C ILE A 924 45.90 12.10 46.85
N LEU A 925 45.17 13.15 47.16
CA LEU A 925 44.18 13.78 46.30
C LEU A 925 44.83 14.86 45.45
N VAL A 926 44.28 15.13 44.27
CA VAL A 926 44.49 16.40 43.57
C VAL A 926 43.23 17.23 43.71
N LEU A 927 43.34 18.43 44.27
CA LEU A 927 42.22 19.37 44.41
C LEU A 927 42.28 20.42 43.32
N ALA A 928 41.12 20.65 42.69
CA ALA A 928 40.96 21.63 41.63
C ALA A 928 41.27 23.07 42.11
N PRO A 929 41.69 23.98 41.20
CA PRO A 929 42.09 25.34 41.58
C PRO A 929 41.03 26.13 42.35
N GLY A 930 39.75 26.00 41.98
CA GLY A 930 38.65 26.67 42.69
C GLY A 930 38.49 26.21 44.15
N THR A 931 38.63 24.91 44.39
CA THR A 931 38.60 24.31 45.73
C THR A 931 39.79 24.78 46.56
N VAL A 932 40.99 24.75 45.98
CA VAL A 932 42.21 25.26 46.62
C VAL A 932 42.05 26.73 47.00
N ASN A 933 41.63 27.58 46.06
CA ASN A 933 41.44 29.01 46.29
C ASN A 933 40.44 29.31 47.41
N ALA A 934 39.36 28.54 47.51
CA ALA A 934 38.38 28.69 48.59
C ALA A 934 38.94 28.26 49.96
N LEU A 935 39.72 27.17 50.01
CA LEU A 935 40.33 26.65 51.23
C LEU A 935 41.48 27.50 51.76
N THR A 936 42.16 28.25 50.88
CA THR A 936 43.33 29.08 51.23
C THR A 936 43.01 30.58 51.32
N ARG A 937 41.72 30.94 51.45
CA ARG A 937 41.30 32.33 51.66
C ARG A 937 41.95 32.94 52.90
N GLY A 938 42.35 34.20 52.78
CA GLY A 938 42.86 34.98 53.89
C GLY A 938 41.74 35.62 54.70
N TYR A 939 42.07 36.18 55.87
CA TYR A 939 41.06 36.83 56.72
C TYR A 939 40.34 38.00 56.02
N LEU A 940 41.02 38.71 55.10
CA LEU A 940 40.43 39.80 54.30
C LEU A 940 39.30 39.33 53.38
N ASP A 941 39.31 38.07 52.94
CA ASP A 941 38.26 37.51 52.08
C ASP A 941 36.94 37.30 52.83
N TYR A 942 36.99 37.29 54.17
CA TYR A 942 35.82 37.18 55.05
C TYR A 942 35.37 38.53 55.61
N VAL A 943 36.03 39.64 55.24
CA VAL A 943 35.54 40.97 55.60
C VAL A 943 34.37 41.32 54.68
N ASN A 944 33.30 41.88 55.26
CA ASN A 944 32.11 42.27 54.50
C ASN A 944 32.48 43.24 53.37
N LYS A 945 32.14 42.87 52.13
CA LYS A 945 32.48 43.63 50.93
C LYS A 945 31.49 44.74 50.60
N SER A 946 30.38 44.86 51.34
CA SER A 946 29.40 45.93 51.20
C SER A 946 30.01 47.27 51.60
N VAL A 947 30.17 48.18 50.64
CA VAL A 947 30.82 49.49 50.83
C VAL A 947 29.79 50.56 51.14
N LEU A 948 28.68 50.58 50.40
CA LEU A 948 27.56 51.50 50.60
C LEU A 948 26.25 50.73 50.54
N LYS A 949 25.29 51.13 51.37
CA LYS A 949 23.94 50.58 51.39
C LYS A 949 22.93 51.69 51.67
N PHE A 950 22.15 52.07 50.67
CA PHE A 950 21.10 53.08 50.79
C PHE A 950 20.01 52.86 49.73
N ASP A 951 18.82 53.42 49.95
CA ASP A 951 17.75 53.42 48.94
C ASP A 951 18.02 54.51 47.89
N PRO A 952 18.32 54.16 46.63
CA PRO A 952 18.66 55.13 45.59
C PRO A 952 17.53 56.14 45.32
N LYS A 953 16.26 55.75 45.52
CA LYS A 953 15.11 56.65 45.28
C LYS A 953 15.04 57.82 46.25
N SER A 954 15.68 57.67 47.41
CA SER A 954 15.75 58.69 48.47
C SER A 954 16.89 59.69 48.25
N ALA A 955 17.69 59.54 47.19
CA ALA A 955 18.77 60.46 46.85
C ALA A 955 18.20 61.82 46.40
N GLN A 956 18.81 62.89 46.92
CA GLN A 956 18.52 64.29 46.60
C GLN A 956 19.65 64.96 45.83
N GLY A 957 20.86 64.39 45.84
CA GLY A 957 21.99 64.95 45.12
C GLY A 957 23.17 64.01 45.02
N LEU A 958 24.00 64.22 43.99
CA LEU A 958 25.31 63.60 43.82
C LEU A 958 26.34 64.71 43.68
N LEU A 959 27.32 64.75 44.59
CA LEU A 959 28.43 65.68 44.54
C LEU A 959 29.71 64.88 44.30
N ARG A 960 30.53 65.34 43.39
CA ARG A 960 31.90 64.86 43.23
C ARG A 960 32.87 66.02 43.31
N ARG A 961 33.88 65.85 44.16
CA ARG A 961 35.05 66.73 44.25
C ARG A 961 36.28 66.02 43.71
N MET A 962 36.94 66.64 42.74
CA MET A 962 38.26 66.30 42.21
C MET A 962 38.99 67.63 42.01
N ASP A 963 40.26 67.75 42.41
CA ASP A 963 41.11 68.96 42.33
C ASP A 963 40.40 70.24 41.83
N LYS A 964 40.44 70.51 40.51
CA LYS A 964 39.82 71.71 39.88
C LYS A 964 38.45 71.45 39.22
N ASN A 965 37.92 70.22 39.29
CA ASN A 965 36.74 69.77 38.56
C ASN A 965 35.64 69.26 39.50
N ALA A 966 34.80 70.19 39.98
CA ALA A 966 33.61 69.87 40.76
C ALA A 966 32.43 69.48 39.85
N LEU A 967 31.67 68.47 40.27
CA LEU A 967 30.36 68.12 39.69
C LEU A 967 29.35 68.11 40.83
N GLU A 968 28.29 68.89 40.69
CA GLU A 968 27.16 68.87 41.64
C GLU A 968 25.89 68.64 40.83
N ILE A 969 25.13 67.63 41.21
CA ILE A 969 23.83 67.29 40.63
C ILE A 969 22.81 67.26 41.76
N ALA A 970 21.70 67.97 41.60
CA ALA A 970 20.63 68.06 42.57
C ALA A 970 19.29 67.64 41.95
N ARG A 971 18.45 66.96 42.73
CA ARG A 971 17.09 66.62 42.33
C ARG A 971 16.18 67.83 42.53
N ARG A 972 15.47 68.23 41.48
CA ARG A 972 14.49 69.32 41.48
C ARG A 972 13.13 68.79 40.99
N ASP A 973 12.11 69.65 40.97
CA ASP A 973 10.74 69.26 40.60
C ASP A 973 10.62 68.69 39.17
N ASN A 974 11.53 69.08 38.26
CA ASN A 974 11.56 68.66 36.85
C ASN A 974 12.66 67.62 36.53
N GLY A 975 13.11 66.84 37.53
CA GLY A 975 14.16 65.83 37.37
C GLY A 975 15.53 66.27 37.91
N TRP A 976 16.58 65.56 37.52
CA TRP A 976 17.95 65.82 37.96
C TRP A 976 18.55 67.01 37.19
N GLN A 977 19.23 67.91 37.92
CA GLN A 977 19.89 69.07 37.34
C GLN A 977 21.34 69.15 37.79
N ILE A 978 22.25 69.26 36.84
CA ILE A 978 23.65 69.61 37.10
C ILE A 978 23.66 71.07 37.52
N THR A 979 24.13 71.37 38.74
CA THR A 979 24.26 72.74 39.26
C THR A 979 25.69 73.28 39.17
N LYS A 980 26.69 72.40 38.97
CA LYS A 980 28.09 72.75 38.65
C LYS A 980 28.70 71.75 37.67
N PRO A 981 29.55 72.17 36.70
CA PRO A 981 30.13 73.50 36.55
C PRO A 981 29.17 74.57 36.01
N ASP A 982 28.17 74.16 35.23
CA ASP A 982 27.15 75.04 34.65
C ASP A 982 25.76 74.42 34.86
N GLU A 983 24.77 75.28 35.12
CA GLU A 983 23.39 74.86 35.35
C GLU A 983 22.75 74.32 34.07
N GLN A 984 22.39 73.03 34.07
CA GLN A 984 21.72 72.37 32.95
C GLN A 984 21.03 71.07 33.40
N ARG A 985 20.14 70.56 32.56
CA ARG A 985 19.45 69.29 32.83
C ARG A 985 20.44 68.11 32.80
N ALA A 986 20.30 67.21 33.77
CA ALA A 986 21.02 65.95 33.80
C ALA A 986 20.22 64.85 33.08
N ASP A 987 20.91 63.81 32.64
CA ASP A 987 20.27 62.59 32.12
C ASP A 987 19.77 61.74 33.29
N ASP A 988 18.45 61.77 33.52
CA ASP A 988 17.81 61.07 34.64
C ASP A 988 18.14 59.57 34.66
N PRO A 989 18.05 58.81 33.54
CA PRO A 989 18.38 57.38 33.53
C PRO A 989 19.84 57.08 33.89
N THR A 990 20.79 57.86 33.37
CA THR A 990 22.22 57.68 33.66
C THR A 990 22.51 57.86 35.15
N LEU A 991 21.88 58.85 35.79
CA LEU A 991 22.09 59.13 37.20
C LEU A 991 21.37 58.12 38.11
N ASP A 992 20.14 57.75 37.77
CA ASP A 992 19.39 56.73 38.51
C ASP A 992 20.13 55.39 38.49
N ALA A 993 20.65 54.94 37.33
CA ALA A 993 21.45 53.72 37.22
C ALA A 993 22.74 53.77 38.06
N LEU A 994 23.43 54.91 38.07
CA LEU A 994 24.63 55.08 38.90
C LEU A 994 24.29 55.04 40.39
N LEU A 995 23.19 55.67 40.81
CA LEU A 995 22.73 55.66 42.20
C LEU A 995 22.26 54.28 42.64
N GLU A 996 21.61 53.52 41.76
CA GLU A 996 21.23 52.12 42.01
C GLU A 996 22.47 51.24 42.26
N HIS A 997 23.50 51.38 41.42
CA HIS A 997 24.76 50.67 41.59
C HIS A 997 25.48 51.09 42.88
N LEU A 998 25.52 52.39 43.19
CA LEU A 998 26.09 52.89 44.44
C LEU A 998 25.30 52.47 45.69
N GLY A 999 23.97 52.35 45.57
CA GLY A 999 23.06 52.01 46.67
C GLY A 999 23.22 50.58 47.18
N THR A 1000 23.81 49.69 46.38
CA THR A 1000 24.15 48.31 46.75
C THR A 1000 25.64 48.00 46.52
N LEU A 1001 26.50 49.01 46.60
CA LEU A 1001 27.89 48.92 46.21
C LEU A 1001 28.64 47.81 46.95
N GLN A 1002 29.13 46.84 46.19
CA GLN A 1002 30.04 45.80 46.66
C GLN A 1002 31.44 46.00 46.08
N ALA A 1003 32.44 45.78 46.91
CA ALA A 1003 33.84 45.76 46.51
C ALA A 1003 34.20 44.46 45.77
N THR A 1004 35.18 44.54 44.86
CA THR A 1004 35.78 43.34 44.24
C THR A 1004 36.52 42.51 45.29
N ARG A 1005 37.33 43.18 46.12
CA ARG A 1005 38.05 42.62 47.27
C ARG A 1005 38.35 43.67 48.32
N VAL A 1006 38.68 43.21 49.51
CA VAL A 1006 39.21 44.05 50.59
C VAL A 1006 40.74 44.09 50.48
N ALA A 1007 41.32 45.28 50.49
CA ALA A 1007 42.76 45.49 50.44
C ALA A 1007 43.39 45.63 51.83
N ALA A 1008 42.65 46.15 52.82
CA ALA A 1008 43.11 46.25 54.20
C ALA A 1008 41.96 46.30 55.20
N TYR A 1009 42.12 45.60 56.32
CA TYR A 1009 41.23 45.63 57.48
C TYR A 1009 41.98 45.20 58.77
N PRO A 1010 41.92 45.96 59.87
CA PRO A 1010 41.60 47.39 59.86
C PRO A 1010 42.68 48.17 59.10
N ALA A 1011 42.28 49.15 58.30
CA ALA A 1011 43.19 50.01 57.57
C ALA A 1011 43.83 51.03 58.52
N LYS A 1012 45.11 50.82 58.85
CA LYS A 1012 45.88 51.71 59.74
C LYS A 1012 46.63 52.83 59.00
N ASP A 1013 46.96 52.60 57.73
CA ASP A 1013 47.67 53.56 56.88
C ASP A 1013 46.86 53.82 55.60
N LEU A 1014 46.15 54.95 55.55
CA LEU A 1014 45.36 55.37 54.39
C LEU A 1014 46.21 55.97 53.27
N LYS A 1015 47.43 56.45 53.57
CA LYS A 1015 48.36 57.04 52.61
C LYS A 1015 48.90 56.01 51.63
N ALA A 1016 49.13 54.79 52.12
CA ALA A 1016 49.47 53.65 51.28
C ALA A 1016 48.46 53.40 50.15
N TYR A 1017 47.20 53.86 50.29
CA TYR A 1017 46.12 53.67 49.32
C TYR A 1017 45.71 54.97 48.60
N GLY A 1018 46.34 56.10 48.92
CA GLY A 1018 45.99 57.42 48.40
C GLY A 1018 44.61 57.90 48.86
N LEU A 1019 44.15 57.46 50.04
CA LEU A 1019 42.86 57.87 50.61
C LEU A 1019 42.99 59.04 51.61
N ASP A 1020 44.22 59.37 52.00
CA ASP A 1020 44.57 60.60 52.71
C ASP A 1020 44.43 61.83 51.80
N ASN A 1021 44.86 61.70 50.54
CA ASN A 1021 44.59 62.65 49.46
C ASN A 1021 43.84 61.95 48.31
N PRO A 1022 42.51 61.80 48.41
CA PRO A 1022 41.73 61.02 47.47
C PRO A 1022 41.69 61.67 46.08
N ALA A 1023 41.84 60.86 45.05
CA ALA A 1023 41.69 61.26 43.65
C ALA A 1023 40.28 61.81 43.35
N ALA A 1024 39.27 61.30 44.05
CA ALA A 1024 37.92 61.87 44.06
C ALA A 1024 37.20 61.60 45.37
N VAL A 1025 36.32 62.51 45.76
CA VAL A 1025 35.34 62.30 46.83
C VAL A 1025 33.95 62.36 46.23
N ILE A 1026 33.23 61.24 46.30
CA ILE A 1026 31.83 61.12 45.87
C ILE A 1026 30.95 61.21 47.11
N THR A 1027 29.96 62.09 47.06
CA THR A 1027 28.99 62.28 48.13
C THR A 1027 27.59 62.14 47.55
N VAL A 1028 26.86 61.13 48.01
CA VAL A 1028 25.43 60.98 47.72
C VAL A 1028 24.66 61.60 48.88
N ARG A 1029 23.89 62.65 48.59
CA ARG A 1029 23.04 63.33 49.56
C ARG A 1029 21.67 62.68 49.57
N MET A 1030 21.23 62.24 50.73
CA MET A 1030 19.95 61.55 50.94
C MET A 1030 18.95 62.45 51.66
N LYS A 1031 17.66 62.22 51.41
CA LYS A 1031 16.58 62.70 52.27
C LYS A 1031 16.59 61.88 53.56
N GLY A 1032 16.96 62.48 54.70
CA GLY A 1032 16.87 61.80 56.00
C GLY A 1032 15.43 61.60 56.45
N THR A 1033 15.25 60.63 57.34
CA THR A 1033 13.93 60.23 57.88
C THR A 1033 13.28 61.30 58.75
N ASP A 1034 14.07 62.25 59.26
CA ASP A 1034 13.65 63.43 60.04
C ASP A 1034 13.57 64.71 59.19
N GLY A 1035 13.74 64.60 57.87
CA GLY A 1035 13.78 65.73 56.95
C GLY A 1035 15.14 66.43 56.84
N LYS A 1036 16.16 66.04 57.61
CA LYS A 1036 17.54 66.55 57.47
C LYS A 1036 18.31 65.75 56.42
N ALA A 1037 19.27 66.37 55.73
CA ALA A 1037 20.07 65.67 54.74
C ALA A 1037 21.10 64.73 55.40
N VAL A 1038 21.26 63.52 54.86
CA VAL A 1038 22.30 62.54 55.28
C VAL A 1038 23.23 62.27 54.09
N ASP A 1039 24.54 62.44 54.28
CA ASP A 1039 25.53 62.29 53.21
C ASP A 1039 26.25 60.92 53.32
N HIS A 1040 26.18 60.10 52.26
CA HIS A 1040 27.04 58.93 52.09
C HIS A 1040 28.30 59.33 51.31
N VAL A 1041 29.47 59.18 51.94
CA VAL A 1041 30.75 59.61 51.36
C VAL A 1041 31.60 58.40 50.98
N LEU A 1042 32.04 58.37 49.72
CA LEU A 1042 32.97 57.42 49.15
C LEU A 1042 34.22 58.15 48.66
N LYS A 1043 35.38 57.83 49.24
CA LYS A 1043 36.67 58.32 48.77
C LYS A 1043 37.29 57.33 47.79
N ILE A 1044 37.75 57.83 46.66
CA ILE A 1044 38.47 57.09 45.63
C ILE A 1044 39.96 57.45 45.75
N GLY A 1045 40.80 56.45 45.96
CA GLY A 1045 42.23 56.57 46.14
C GLY A 1045 43.02 56.39 44.85
N LYS A 1046 44.28 55.99 44.98
CA LYS A 1046 45.18 55.75 43.84
C LYS A 1046 44.80 54.47 43.08
N ALA A 1047 45.30 54.34 41.85
CA ALA A 1047 45.15 53.12 41.07
C ALA A 1047 45.83 51.93 41.75
N VAL A 1048 45.20 50.75 41.63
CA VAL A 1048 45.84 49.49 42.02
C VAL A 1048 46.91 49.19 40.99
N ALA A 1049 48.13 48.88 41.45
CA ALA A 1049 49.22 48.48 40.57
C ALA A 1049 49.01 47.03 40.11
N ASP A 1050 48.06 46.82 39.21
CA ASP A 1050 47.71 45.53 38.61
C ASP A 1050 47.56 45.69 37.09
N THR A 1051 48.36 44.95 36.32
CA THR A 1051 48.35 45.00 34.86
C THR A 1051 47.11 44.35 34.25
N ALA A 1052 46.42 43.46 34.98
CA ALA A 1052 45.21 42.79 34.52
C ALA A 1052 43.95 43.67 34.72
N ALA A 1053 43.99 44.61 35.65
CA ALA A 1053 42.90 45.54 35.96
C ALA A 1053 43.44 46.96 36.20
N PRO A 1054 43.98 47.63 35.16
CA PRO A 1054 44.73 48.90 35.32
C PRO A 1054 43.89 50.09 35.81
N ASP A 1055 42.57 49.98 35.70
CA ASP A 1055 41.62 51.02 36.09
C ASP A 1055 41.01 50.81 37.49
N ASP A 1056 41.28 49.67 38.13
CA ASP A 1056 40.82 49.41 39.50
C ASP A 1056 41.47 50.40 40.47
N ARG A 1057 40.71 50.86 41.45
CA ARG A 1057 41.20 51.83 42.44
C ARG A 1057 40.87 51.40 43.85
N PHE A 1058 41.74 51.77 44.77
CA PHE A 1058 41.42 51.69 46.19
C PHE A 1058 40.28 52.66 46.52
N ALA A 1059 39.39 52.28 47.43
CA ALA A 1059 38.33 53.13 47.92
C ALA A 1059 38.04 52.88 49.40
N GLY A 1060 37.37 53.83 50.05
CA GLY A 1060 36.89 53.69 51.41
C GLY A 1060 35.65 54.55 51.65
N ALA A 1061 34.72 54.04 52.47
CA ALA A 1061 33.52 54.73 52.89
C ALA A 1061 33.49 54.89 54.43
N GLY A 1062 32.77 55.90 54.93
CA GLY A 1062 32.56 56.07 56.37
C GLY A 1062 33.83 56.36 57.18
N ASN A 1063 34.02 55.61 58.28
CA ASN A 1063 35.14 55.75 59.23
C ASN A 1063 36.50 55.25 58.67
N MET A 1064 36.53 54.67 57.45
CA MET A 1064 37.73 54.22 56.73
C MET A 1064 38.53 53.14 57.46
N ASP A 1065 37.88 52.33 58.28
CA ASP A 1065 38.48 51.13 58.87
C ASP A 1065 38.73 50.02 57.84
N THR A 1066 38.08 50.10 56.68
CA THR A 1066 38.16 49.12 55.60
C THR A 1066 38.56 49.82 54.32
N VAL A 1067 39.66 49.37 53.72
CA VAL A 1067 40.05 49.79 52.37
C VAL A 1067 39.70 48.68 51.41
N VAL A 1068 38.91 49.02 50.41
CA VAL A 1068 38.41 48.12 49.39
C VAL A 1068 39.00 48.42 48.02
N VAL A 1069 38.81 47.52 47.07
CA VAL A 1069 39.09 47.76 45.65
C VAL A 1069 37.77 47.82 44.89
N LEU A 1070 37.58 48.90 44.14
CA LEU A 1070 36.45 49.05 43.22
C LEU A 1070 36.88 48.72 41.80
N SER A 1071 35.96 48.12 41.04
CA SER A 1071 36.20 47.77 39.66
C SER A 1071 36.44 49.01 38.79
N GLY A 1072 37.35 48.91 37.83
CA GLY A 1072 37.68 49.98 36.91
C GLY A 1072 36.47 50.46 36.10
N HIS A 1073 35.50 49.57 35.84
CA HIS A 1073 34.24 49.95 35.23
C HIS A 1073 33.52 51.03 36.05
N LEU A 1074 33.20 50.74 37.32
CA LEU A 1074 32.51 51.68 38.20
C LEU A 1074 33.34 52.94 38.40
N VAL A 1075 34.65 52.80 38.61
CA VAL A 1075 35.56 53.94 38.78
C VAL A 1075 35.48 54.89 37.57
N ARG A 1076 35.45 54.38 36.34
CA ARG A 1076 35.31 55.22 35.14
C ARG A 1076 33.98 55.97 35.10
N GLU A 1077 32.90 55.39 35.61
CA GLU A 1077 31.61 56.08 35.72
C GLU A 1077 31.66 57.20 36.76
N LEU A 1078 32.22 56.94 37.93
CA LEU A 1078 32.35 57.91 39.02
C LEU A 1078 33.27 59.08 38.64
N LEU A 1079 34.32 58.82 37.87
CA LEU A 1079 35.30 59.82 37.43
C LEU A 1079 34.96 60.46 36.07
N ALA A 1080 33.84 60.10 35.45
CA ALA A 1080 33.47 60.59 34.12
C ALA A 1080 33.30 62.13 34.07
N PRO A 1081 33.64 62.81 32.95
CA PRO A 1081 33.46 64.26 32.86
C PRO A 1081 31.99 64.66 33.05
N PRO A 1082 31.69 65.91 33.49
CA PRO A 1082 30.30 66.41 33.63
C PRO A 1082 29.43 66.18 32.39
N LEU A 1083 30.04 66.21 31.19
CA LEU A 1083 29.40 65.91 29.92
C LEU A 1083 28.67 64.54 29.89
N ARG A 1084 29.17 63.52 30.60
CA ARG A 1084 28.54 62.19 30.63
C ARG A 1084 27.12 62.24 31.22
N PHE A 1085 26.90 63.15 32.17
CA PHE A 1085 25.68 63.26 32.95
C PHE A 1085 24.71 64.30 32.39
N ARG A 1086 25.06 65.02 31.32
CA ARG A 1086 24.14 65.97 30.67
C ARG A 1086 23.01 65.23 29.98
N ASP A 1087 21.81 65.81 30.01
CA ASP A 1087 20.65 65.27 29.29
C ASP A 1087 21.01 65.03 27.82
N ARG A 1088 20.79 63.79 27.37
CA ARG A 1088 21.07 63.37 25.99
C ARG A 1088 19.89 63.64 25.07
N ASN A 1089 18.73 64.03 25.60
CA ASN A 1089 17.59 64.49 24.83
C ASN A 1089 17.82 65.92 24.32
N LEU A 1090 18.30 66.03 23.09
CA LEU A 1090 18.55 67.32 22.44
C LEU A 1090 17.26 68.12 22.16
N ALA A 1091 16.12 67.44 21.98
CA ALA A 1091 14.79 68.05 21.89
C ALA A 1091 13.70 67.00 22.18
N GLY A 1092 12.68 67.38 22.95
CA GLY A 1092 11.44 66.61 23.08
C GLY A 1092 10.33 67.30 22.28
N VAL A 1093 9.77 66.62 21.28
CA VAL A 1093 8.71 67.20 20.43
C VAL A 1093 7.44 66.37 20.62
N SER A 1094 6.47 66.89 21.36
CA SER A 1094 5.14 66.29 21.48
C SER A 1094 4.22 66.88 20.41
N GLY A 1095 3.74 66.05 19.48
CA GLY A 1095 2.74 66.46 18.47
C GLY A 1095 3.30 67.14 17.22
N ALA A 1096 4.52 66.81 16.79
CA ALA A 1096 5.00 67.26 15.47
C ALA A 1096 4.66 66.26 14.37
N ASP A 1097 4.09 66.75 13.28
CA ASP A 1097 3.81 65.96 12.07
C ASP A 1097 5.05 65.79 11.17
N ARG A 1098 6.11 66.58 11.38
CA ARG A 1098 7.38 66.48 10.65
C ARG A 1098 8.52 67.19 11.40
N VAL A 1099 9.70 66.60 11.43
CA VAL A 1099 10.91 67.19 12.01
C VAL A 1099 12.01 67.30 10.96
N ASN A 1100 12.51 68.52 10.70
CA ASN A 1100 13.64 68.74 9.80
C ASN A 1100 14.90 69.00 10.62
N GLN A 1101 15.91 68.15 10.47
CA GLN A 1101 17.23 68.36 11.05
C GLN A 1101 18.21 68.78 9.96
N GLU A 1102 18.79 69.97 10.13
CA GLU A 1102 19.80 70.51 9.22
C GLU A 1102 21.12 70.68 9.97
N ARG A 1103 22.21 70.12 9.43
CA ARG A 1103 23.57 70.34 9.94
C ARG A 1103 24.53 70.54 8.77
N GLY A 1104 24.92 71.78 8.54
CA GLY A 1104 25.72 72.15 7.35
C GLY A 1104 24.94 71.88 6.06
N GLN A 1105 25.53 71.16 5.11
CA GLN A 1105 24.87 70.80 3.85
C GLN A 1105 23.95 69.56 3.92
N ARG A 1106 23.86 68.88 5.07
CA ARG A 1106 23.01 67.70 5.22
C ARG A 1106 21.67 68.08 5.85
N LYS A 1107 20.58 67.78 5.14
CA LYS A 1107 19.20 67.94 5.60
C LYS A 1107 18.52 66.58 5.62
N VAL A 1108 17.91 66.22 6.76
CA VAL A 1108 17.09 65.01 6.90
C VAL A 1108 15.75 65.43 7.50
N SER A 1109 14.65 64.97 6.88
CA SER A 1109 13.29 65.16 7.36
C SER A 1109 12.76 63.83 7.88
N PHE A 1110 12.29 63.82 9.12
CA PHE A 1110 11.59 62.70 9.78
C PHE A 1110 10.10 62.98 9.85
#